data_AF-A0A8H5ENV5-F1
#
_entry.id   AF-A0A8H5ENV5-F1
#
_cell.length_a   1.000
_cell.length_b   1.000
_cell.length_c   1.000
_cell.angle_alpha   90.00
_cell.angle_beta   90.00
_cell.angle_gamma   90.00
#
_symmetry.space_group_name_H-M   'P 1'
#
loop_
_entity.id
_entity.type
_entity.pdbx_description
1 polymer ?
#
loop_
_entity_poly.entity_id
_entity_poly.type
_entity_poly.pdbx_seq_one_letter_code
_entity_poly.pdbx_strand_id
1 'polypeptide(L)'
;MAKNKITQPAAAYPSRSTSLLERLHHTAEHANGNGHFSGSQVKLQILVVGAGLGGLATAVALARQGHEVTVLEQAAVLGEVGAGIQIPSNSCRLLLKWGLGPYLEQYAVKPDSMTFRRWENGDPIAYTRLSPDFETRYGAPYFVIHRADFHRALCRRAEDLGVKIVTDSRVTDYDESIPSATTFDGREYRADLVIAADGVKSQARSVVLSGPDLPPQKTGFAAYRATVNTEEMERDEDTAWLLEKPGINIWIGEDRHVMTYSIAGGNSFNMVLSHVDHSSPSTWNAENAIRDMQDSFKDWDPKLFKVIKMIKSTLKWPLMSGSRLQTWISRSQKLLILGDAAHAMVPYMSQGAAMAVEDGAALATAISKIKCKDQLTTALHIFEKERMNRSYGMQSASLVNGKLWHFPDGPLQQARDLGMRAEVEGRPFVESTNQWSDPVTQIWAYGYDAEDAIDELWQSEGTIFMSETIHLDQPELEKLLQTSDIGSKIDVLERHTSLSIRKSRAANSVQSKQRTLQLDRKFEFGNANPFHTDINAPTRFDAEVGSCLVRGDVPLELDGTFYRVACDPIFANRNGKDIWINGDGAIHAWRFSNGVVDFKQKYVRTPRFVYERAAREPLFGTYRNPYAGDERVFDDIQGPGNTHVHSWHGWLLVCKEDSPPIAVDPDTLDTIGIYDFEGQLNPAETFTAHPKVDAVSGDTMCYSMEASGMGSNDLAYYRFDKHGKKVDECWVKTPDVTWTHDMVATENWVIFHMSNYQFDLDYMKKENGTHFRMNRFLPNRFGVLPRRNPNPEDVRWFDSLKNHTWGHFSNGFEGQDGCIYLDAFIADTDTLGVFPNMHPELDIGNPEKRLNGKLARFKIDPKAGSNELELPVVLSEVAGEMGRCDDRFITRPYNNAFGARHSPRGFDAVIHVDIAAGVTNIWEPGEGIAVGEPCFVPRQKDSPEGDGYLLVCTRDAAKRQAQLSILDAKNIIAGPVCIVELPFQLCEGVHGNWVETQNLISRKPLIDYSGVTKAIQQKFGTGAPKFYDNFIGKPVILTRAEAVPNPRLI
;
A
#
# COMPACT_ATOMS: atom_id res chain seq x y z
N MET A 1 52.07 -3.15 -24.62
CA MET A 1 51.50 -4.39 -24.05
C MET A 1 50.03 -4.16 -23.79
N ALA A 2 49.17 -4.89 -24.49
CA ALA A 2 47.72 -4.69 -24.52
C ALA A 2 47.09 -5.00 -23.15
N LYS A 3 46.26 -4.07 -22.64
CA LYS A 3 45.36 -4.29 -21.51
C LYS A 3 44.10 -4.98 -22.04
N ASN A 4 43.98 -6.28 -21.80
CA ASN A 4 42.71 -6.99 -21.97
C ASN A 4 41.73 -6.51 -20.90
N LYS A 5 40.88 -5.53 -21.24
CA LYS A 5 39.61 -5.29 -20.53
C LYS A 5 38.67 -6.42 -20.91
N ILE A 6 38.47 -7.36 -19.99
CA ILE A 6 37.36 -8.31 -20.08
C ILE A 6 36.09 -7.50 -19.78
N THR A 7 35.30 -7.23 -20.82
CA THR A 7 33.91 -6.75 -20.68
C THR A 7 33.08 -7.90 -20.12
N GLN A 8 32.55 -7.75 -18.90
CA GLN A 8 31.52 -8.66 -18.39
C GLN A 8 30.17 -8.37 -19.07
N PRO A 9 29.37 -9.39 -19.37
CA PRO A 9 28.03 -9.21 -19.90
C PRO A 9 27.08 -8.71 -18.81
N ALA A 10 26.24 -7.73 -19.14
CA ALA A 10 25.14 -7.30 -18.28
C ALA A 10 24.22 -8.49 -17.99
N ALA A 11 24.01 -8.81 -16.71
CA ALA A 11 23.12 -9.88 -16.31
C ALA A 11 21.67 -9.49 -16.64
N ALA A 12 21.01 -10.31 -17.45
CA ALA A 12 19.69 -10.05 -18.02
C ALA A 12 18.51 -10.42 -17.08
N TYR A 13 18.67 -10.31 -15.75
CA TYR A 13 17.56 -10.50 -14.81
C TYR A 13 17.73 -9.68 -13.53
N PRO A 14 16.64 -9.12 -12.94
CA PRO A 14 16.70 -8.38 -11.69
C PRO A 14 16.74 -9.36 -10.51
N SER A 15 17.84 -9.34 -9.74
CA SER A 15 17.89 -10.01 -8.44
C SER A 15 18.50 -9.13 -7.36
N ARG A 16 18.23 -9.45 -6.11
CA ARG A 16 18.92 -8.82 -4.98
C ARG A 16 20.44 -9.07 -5.01
N SER A 17 20.91 -10.04 -5.81
CA SER A 17 22.33 -10.34 -6.03
C SER A 17 23.01 -9.37 -6.98
N THR A 18 22.31 -8.83 -7.99
CA THR A 18 22.87 -7.82 -8.91
C THR A 18 23.01 -6.46 -8.21
N SER A 19 22.00 -6.06 -7.42
CA SER A 19 22.11 -4.85 -6.58
C SER A 19 23.10 -4.99 -5.42
N LEU A 20 23.39 -6.22 -4.96
CA LEU A 20 24.47 -6.50 -4.01
C LEU A 20 25.83 -6.41 -4.70
N LEU A 21 25.98 -6.90 -5.94
CA LEU A 21 27.21 -6.78 -6.73
C LEU A 21 27.51 -5.33 -7.14
N GLU A 22 26.49 -4.53 -7.49
CA GLU A 22 26.62 -3.09 -7.73
C GLU A 22 26.98 -2.33 -6.45
N ARG A 23 26.34 -2.65 -5.32
CA ARG A 23 26.71 -2.10 -4.01
C ARG A 23 28.11 -2.49 -3.57
N LEU A 24 28.55 -3.72 -3.86
CA LEU A 24 29.91 -4.20 -3.60
C LEU A 24 30.95 -3.53 -4.52
N HIS A 25 30.57 -3.20 -5.76
CA HIS A 25 31.41 -2.41 -6.68
C HIS A 25 31.52 -0.94 -6.24
N HIS A 26 30.42 -0.31 -5.81
CA HIS A 26 30.44 1.04 -5.24
C HIS A 26 31.19 1.11 -3.90
N THR A 27 31.08 0.10 -3.04
CA THR A 27 31.89 0.03 -1.81
C THR A 27 33.37 -0.27 -2.09
N ALA A 28 33.71 -1.01 -3.15
CA ALA A 28 35.10 -1.23 -3.56
C ALA A 28 35.78 0.02 -4.15
N GLU A 29 35.04 0.90 -4.83
CA GLU A 29 35.55 2.21 -5.29
C GLU A 29 35.68 3.22 -4.13
N HIS A 30 34.85 3.12 -3.09
CA HIS A 30 34.95 3.97 -1.89
C HIS A 30 35.92 3.45 -0.81
N ALA A 31 36.33 2.18 -0.87
CA ALA A 31 37.26 1.59 0.11
C ALA A 31 38.73 2.01 -0.09
N ASN A 32 39.08 2.59 -1.23
CA ASN A 32 40.45 3.05 -1.53
C ASN A 32 40.45 4.48 -2.07
N GLY A 33 40.10 5.45 -1.22
CA GLY A 33 40.31 6.85 -1.54
C GLY A 33 39.99 7.75 -0.36
N ASN A 34 40.98 8.51 0.12
CA ASN A 34 40.78 9.70 0.92
C ASN A 34 39.78 10.62 0.19
N GLY A 35 38.49 10.50 0.50
CA GLY A 35 37.41 11.21 -0.16
C GLY A 35 37.56 12.71 0.02
N HIS A 36 38.04 13.39 -1.02
CA HIS A 36 37.80 14.82 -1.17
C HIS A 36 36.28 15.02 -1.29
N PHE A 37 35.64 15.52 -0.24
CA PHE A 37 34.28 16.03 -0.33
C PHE A 37 34.27 17.16 -1.36
N SER A 38 33.49 17.02 -2.44
CA SER A 38 33.20 18.16 -3.31
C SER A 38 32.31 19.11 -2.52
N GLY A 39 32.91 20.12 -1.87
CA GLY A 39 32.18 21.08 -1.06
C GLY A 39 31.03 21.74 -1.85
N SER A 40 30.01 22.21 -1.13
CA SER A 40 28.88 22.90 -1.77
C SER A 40 29.36 24.04 -2.65
N GLN A 41 28.74 24.18 -3.83
CA GLN A 41 29.06 25.28 -4.76
C GLN A 41 28.66 26.64 -4.18
N VAL A 42 27.68 26.65 -3.25
CA VAL A 42 27.16 27.86 -2.61
C VAL A 42 27.46 27.83 -1.12
N LYS A 43 28.25 28.79 -0.65
CA LYS A 43 28.49 29.00 0.77
C LYS A 43 27.33 29.78 1.41
N LEU A 44 26.81 29.28 2.52
CA LEU A 44 25.72 29.88 3.31
C LEU A 44 26.19 30.17 4.72
N GLN A 45 25.65 31.22 5.32
CA GLN A 45 25.67 31.44 6.77
C GLN A 45 24.43 30.78 7.38
N ILE A 46 24.61 29.84 8.31
CA ILE A 46 23.50 29.07 8.87
C ILE A 46 23.53 29.20 10.39
N LEU A 47 22.38 29.58 10.96
CA LEU A 47 22.18 29.68 12.40
C LEU A 47 21.43 28.44 12.89
N VAL A 48 22.01 27.68 13.80
CA VAL A 48 21.37 26.55 14.47
C VAL A 48 21.03 26.97 15.90
N VAL A 49 19.78 26.83 16.32
CA VAL A 49 19.33 27.14 17.68
C VAL A 49 19.14 25.84 18.45
N GLY A 50 19.93 25.63 19.48
CA GLY A 50 20.02 24.42 20.30
C GLY A 50 21.29 23.62 20.03
N ALA A 51 22.10 23.39 21.06
CA ALA A 51 23.30 22.53 21.02
C ALA A 51 23.03 21.14 21.63
N GLY A 52 21.82 20.62 21.48
CA GLY A 52 21.52 19.20 21.75
C GLY A 52 22.13 18.28 20.68
N LEU A 53 21.94 16.97 20.83
CA LEU A 53 22.48 15.97 19.88
C LEU A 53 22.09 16.27 18.43
N GLY A 54 20.82 16.61 18.17
CA GLY A 54 20.33 16.95 16.83
C GLY A 54 20.96 18.22 16.25
N GLY A 55 20.98 19.31 17.03
CA GLY A 55 21.56 20.58 16.58
C GLY A 55 23.06 20.48 16.29
N LEU A 56 23.82 19.79 17.15
CA LEU A 56 25.25 19.57 16.93
C LEU A 56 25.52 18.63 15.75
N ALA A 57 24.72 17.57 15.57
CA ALA A 57 24.83 16.69 14.41
C ALA A 57 24.58 17.44 13.10
N THR A 58 23.53 18.28 13.06
CA THR A 58 23.24 19.15 11.92
C THR A 58 24.36 20.16 11.66
N ALA A 59 24.92 20.77 12.71
CA ALA A 59 26.04 21.69 12.56
C ALA A 59 27.30 21.01 11.97
N VAL A 60 27.63 19.80 12.43
CA VAL A 60 28.73 18.99 11.88
C VAL A 60 28.47 18.63 10.42
N ALA A 61 27.26 18.19 10.08
CA ALA A 61 26.91 17.82 8.71
C ALA A 61 27.04 19.00 7.74
N LEU A 62 26.54 20.18 8.13
CA LEU A 62 26.60 21.40 7.31
C LEU A 62 28.02 21.98 7.20
N ALA A 63 28.77 22.03 8.31
CA ALA A 63 30.14 22.56 8.30
C ALA A 63 31.07 21.71 7.41
N ARG A 64 30.86 20.39 7.37
CA ARG A 64 31.59 19.48 6.46
C ARG A 64 31.36 19.78 4.99
N GLN A 65 30.21 20.37 4.64
CA GLN A 65 29.90 20.79 3.26
C GLN A 65 30.40 22.22 2.94
N GLY A 66 31.11 22.87 3.86
CA GLY A 66 31.75 24.17 3.66
C GLY A 66 30.91 25.38 4.08
N HIS A 67 29.75 25.17 4.72
CA HIS A 67 28.91 26.25 5.24
C HIS A 67 29.49 26.88 6.52
N GLU A 68 29.18 28.15 6.75
CA GLU A 68 29.55 28.86 7.98
C GLU A 68 28.41 28.71 9.00
N VAL A 69 28.66 27.96 10.08
CA VAL A 69 27.62 27.57 11.04
C VAL A 69 27.86 28.21 12.40
N THR A 70 26.84 28.87 12.93
CA THR A 70 26.80 29.33 14.33
C THR A 70 25.72 28.57 15.09
N VAL A 71 26.05 28.03 16.26
CA VAL A 71 25.10 27.34 17.15
C VAL A 71 24.83 28.23 18.37
N LEU A 72 23.57 28.49 18.69
CA LEU A 72 23.16 29.20 19.91
C LEU A 72 22.64 28.20 20.94
N GLU A 73 23.17 28.23 22.15
CA GLU A 73 22.75 27.35 23.25
C GLU A 73 22.32 28.16 24.47
N GLN A 74 21.19 27.79 25.07
CA GLN A 74 20.66 28.46 26.26
C GLN A 74 21.48 28.18 27.52
N ALA A 75 22.13 27.02 27.62
CA ALA A 75 22.96 26.67 28.76
C ALA A 75 24.24 27.51 28.77
N ALA A 76 24.64 28.01 29.95
CA ALA A 76 25.89 28.74 30.13
C ALA A 76 27.13 27.86 29.95
N VAL A 77 27.01 26.57 30.26
CA VAL A 77 28.06 25.55 30.10
C VAL A 77 27.50 24.40 29.29
N LEU A 78 28.21 23.99 28.23
CA LEU A 78 27.85 22.82 27.44
C LEU A 78 27.99 21.55 28.30
N GLY A 79 26.89 20.82 28.42
CA GLY A 79 26.87 19.57 29.14
C GLY A 79 25.49 18.93 29.10
N GLU A 80 25.50 17.61 29.02
CA GLU A 80 24.31 16.78 29.11
C GLU A 80 24.41 15.95 30.40
N VAL A 81 23.39 16.01 31.26
CA VAL A 81 23.22 15.09 32.39
C VAL A 81 22.25 14.02 31.92
N GLY A 82 22.66 12.76 31.84
CA GLY A 82 21.78 11.78 31.21
C GLY A 82 22.20 10.32 31.36
N ALA A 83 21.21 9.47 31.14
CA ALA A 83 21.32 8.02 31.07
C ALA A 83 22.02 7.56 29.78
N GLY A 84 22.15 6.26 29.58
CA GLY A 84 22.60 5.65 28.33
C GLY A 84 21.74 6.06 27.14
N ILE A 85 22.37 6.08 25.97
CA ILE A 85 21.74 6.25 24.67
C ILE A 85 22.31 5.23 23.68
N GLN A 86 21.49 4.85 22.72
CA GLN A 86 21.89 3.93 21.66
C GLN A 86 22.17 4.71 20.38
N ILE A 87 23.17 4.28 19.62
CA ILE A 87 23.52 4.79 18.29
C ILE A 87 23.36 3.61 17.32
N PRO A 88 22.19 3.45 16.70
CA PRO A 88 21.93 2.38 15.75
C PRO A 88 22.68 2.58 14.42
N SER A 89 22.84 1.50 13.65
CA SER A 89 23.71 1.45 12.46
C SER A 89 23.43 2.52 11.39
N ASN A 90 22.16 2.88 11.14
CA ASN A 90 21.79 3.95 10.21
C ASN A 90 22.46 5.28 10.58
N SER A 91 22.38 5.70 11.84
CA SER A 91 23.04 6.91 12.31
C SER A 91 24.55 6.72 12.52
N CYS A 92 24.98 5.53 12.97
CA CYS A 92 26.39 5.24 13.20
C CYS A 92 27.21 5.37 11.91
N ARG A 93 26.68 4.87 10.79
CA ARG A 93 27.32 4.97 9.47
C ARG A 93 27.62 6.42 9.09
N LEU A 94 26.65 7.31 9.28
CA LEU A 94 26.80 8.74 9.04
C LEU A 94 27.85 9.35 9.97
N LEU A 95 27.77 9.10 11.28
CA LEU A 95 28.73 9.66 12.26
C LEU A 95 30.18 9.23 11.97
N LEU A 96 30.39 7.96 11.60
CA LEU A 96 31.71 7.46 11.21
C LEU A 96 32.20 8.13 9.92
N LYS A 97 31.35 8.27 8.90
CA LYS A 97 31.63 9.03 7.66
C LYS A 97 31.96 10.50 7.97
N TRP A 98 31.44 11.04 9.06
CA TRP A 98 31.69 12.41 9.50
C TRP A 98 32.98 12.59 10.29
N GLY A 99 33.69 11.50 10.60
CA GLY A 99 34.94 11.50 11.34
C GLY A 99 34.77 11.46 12.85
N LEU A 100 33.61 11.04 13.37
CA LEU A 100 33.40 10.91 14.83
C LEU A 100 34.02 9.66 15.45
N GLY A 101 34.45 8.67 14.65
CA GLY A 101 35.00 7.40 15.15
C GLY A 101 35.99 7.54 16.31
N PRO A 102 37.08 8.33 16.18
CA PRO A 102 38.07 8.53 17.24
C PRO A 102 37.52 9.14 18.53
N TYR A 103 36.41 9.89 18.45
CA TYR A 103 35.79 10.52 19.61
C TYR A 103 34.81 9.58 20.32
N LEU A 104 34.26 8.59 19.61
CA LEU A 104 33.28 7.62 20.12
C LEU A 104 33.92 6.33 20.65
N GLU A 105 34.95 5.81 19.98
CA GLU A 105 35.52 4.48 20.24
C GLU A 105 35.94 4.24 21.70
N GLN A 106 36.43 5.27 22.39
CA GLN A 106 36.88 5.16 23.78
C GLN A 106 35.73 5.05 24.81
N TYR A 107 34.50 5.44 24.43
CA TYR A 107 33.35 5.53 25.35
C TYR A 107 32.19 4.59 24.96
N ALA A 108 32.09 4.26 23.67
CA ALA A 108 31.03 3.41 23.13
C ALA A 108 31.31 1.93 23.39
N VAL A 109 30.26 1.17 23.68
CA VAL A 109 30.27 -0.28 23.78
C VAL A 109 29.56 -0.88 22.57
N LYS A 110 30.12 -1.95 22.00
CA LYS A 110 29.51 -2.74 20.92
C LYS A 110 28.78 -3.95 21.52
N PRO A 111 27.45 -3.92 21.70
CA PRO A 111 26.71 -5.09 22.14
C PRO A 111 26.74 -6.19 21.07
N ASP A 112 26.84 -7.45 21.50
CA ASP A 112 26.73 -8.63 20.65
C ASP A 112 25.27 -8.89 20.24
N SER A 113 24.32 -8.56 21.13
CA SER A 113 22.92 -8.94 20.99
C SER A 113 21.96 -8.04 21.76
N MET A 114 20.68 -8.13 21.40
CA MET A 114 19.53 -7.74 22.23
C MET A 114 18.77 -8.99 22.63
N THR A 115 18.71 -9.30 23.92
CA THR A 115 17.98 -10.44 24.45
C THR A 115 16.72 -9.97 25.16
N PHE A 116 15.56 -10.40 24.67
CA PHE A 116 14.30 -10.19 25.35
C PHE A 116 14.03 -11.34 26.31
N ARG A 117 13.51 -10.99 27.48
CA ARG A 117 13.35 -11.87 28.62
C ARG A 117 11.94 -11.79 29.15
N ARG A 118 11.47 -12.90 29.69
CA ARG A 118 10.22 -12.88 30.42
C ARG A 118 10.33 -12.13 31.73
N TRP A 119 9.33 -11.29 32.01
CA TRP A 119 9.28 -10.47 33.22
C TRP A 119 9.28 -11.31 34.49
N GLU A 120 8.58 -12.46 34.50
CA GLU A 120 8.39 -13.31 35.68
C GLU A 120 9.68 -14.03 36.10
N ASN A 121 10.42 -14.60 35.14
CA ASN A 121 11.50 -15.55 35.44
C ASN A 121 12.84 -15.27 34.72
N GLY A 122 12.89 -14.27 33.84
CA GLY A 122 14.11 -13.90 33.11
C GLY A 122 14.47 -14.79 31.92
N ASP A 123 13.63 -15.78 31.58
CA ASP A 123 13.89 -16.70 30.47
C ASP A 123 13.95 -15.95 29.13
N PRO A 124 14.94 -16.23 28.27
CA PRO A 124 15.00 -15.65 26.93
C PRO A 124 13.78 -16.04 26.08
N ILE A 125 13.11 -15.05 25.50
CA ILE A 125 11.95 -15.25 24.61
C ILE A 125 12.16 -14.67 23.21
N ALA A 126 13.12 -13.76 23.04
CA ALA A 126 13.54 -13.25 21.73
C ALA A 126 15.03 -12.89 21.75
N TYR A 127 15.64 -12.84 20.56
CA TYR A 127 17.07 -12.65 20.40
C TYR A 127 17.41 -11.96 19.07
N THR A 128 17.97 -10.76 19.14
CA THR A 128 18.51 -10.03 17.97
C THR A 128 20.03 -10.07 17.99
N ARG A 129 20.64 -10.56 16.91
CA ARG A 129 22.10 -10.52 16.70
C ARG A 129 22.53 -9.15 16.19
N LEU A 130 23.43 -8.48 16.92
CA LEU A 130 23.94 -7.15 16.57
C LEU A 130 25.36 -7.23 16.02
N SER A 131 26.34 -7.67 16.80
CA SER A 131 27.74 -7.75 16.33
C SER A 131 28.11 -9.22 16.05
N PRO A 132 28.67 -9.54 14.86
CA PRO A 132 29.07 -8.66 13.74
C PRO A 132 27.97 -8.42 12.69
N ASP A 133 26.78 -8.97 12.88
CA ASP A 133 25.74 -9.05 11.85
C ASP A 133 25.28 -7.68 11.29
N PHE A 134 25.06 -6.68 12.14
CA PHE A 134 24.62 -5.34 11.73
C PHE A 134 25.75 -4.59 11.02
N GLU A 135 26.99 -4.77 11.46
CA GLU A 135 28.15 -4.18 10.79
C GLU A 135 28.30 -4.75 9.38
N THR A 136 28.13 -6.07 9.24
CA THR A 136 28.19 -6.77 7.96
C THR A 136 27.03 -6.38 7.03
N ARG A 137 25.80 -6.26 7.56
CA ARG A 137 24.60 -5.99 6.76
C ARG A 137 24.36 -4.52 6.43
N TYR A 138 24.72 -3.61 7.35
CA TYR A 138 24.36 -2.18 7.26
C TYR A 138 25.58 -1.26 7.21
N GLY A 139 26.79 -1.82 7.17
CA GLY A 139 28.04 -1.08 6.99
C GLY A 139 28.51 -0.30 8.22
N ALA A 140 27.87 -0.47 9.38
CA ALA A 140 28.28 0.15 10.63
C ALA A 140 27.81 -0.64 11.86
N PRO A 141 28.58 -0.65 12.96
CA PRO A 141 28.19 -1.32 14.19
C PRO A 141 26.99 -0.64 14.86
N TYR A 142 26.36 -1.38 15.77
CA TYR A 142 25.42 -0.83 16.74
C TYR A 142 26.20 -0.42 17.99
N PHE A 143 26.05 0.81 18.46
CA PHE A 143 26.72 1.27 19.69
C PHE A 143 25.72 1.59 20.78
N VAL A 144 26.16 1.42 22.02
CA VAL A 144 25.55 2.04 23.20
C VAL A 144 26.60 2.88 23.92
N ILE A 145 26.20 4.06 24.41
CA ILE A 145 27.13 5.05 24.96
C ILE A 145 26.44 5.89 26.03
N HIS A 146 27.21 6.49 26.92
CA HIS A 146 26.68 7.51 27.82
C HIS A 146 26.31 8.77 27.01
N ARG A 147 25.11 9.32 27.21
CA ARG A 147 24.61 10.46 26.41
C ARG A 147 25.56 11.67 26.44
N ALA A 148 26.14 11.97 27.61
CA ALA A 148 27.11 13.04 27.77
C ALA A 148 28.39 12.86 26.92
N ASP A 149 28.84 11.61 26.71
CA ASP A 149 30.04 11.33 25.92
C ASP A 149 29.74 11.46 24.42
N PHE A 150 28.55 11.06 23.98
CA PHE A 150 28.12 11.28 22.60
C PHE A 150 27.99 12.78 22.29
N HIS A 151 27.39 13.55 23.21
CA HIS A 151 27.30 15.01 23.10
C HIS A 151 28.69 15.66 23.01
N ARG A 152 29.61 15.29 23.91
CA ARG A 152 31.00 15.77 23.91
C ARG A 152 31.73 15.47 22.61
N ALA A 153 31.52 14.29 22.04
CA ALA A 153 32.10 13.90 20.75
C ALA A 153 31.61 14.79 19.61
N LEU A 154 30.31 15.10 19.56
CA LEU A 154 29.73 16.02 18.59
C LEU A 154 30.25 17.46 18.77
N CYS A 155 30.33 17.96 20.01
CA CYS A 155 30.88 19.30 20.30
C CYS A 155 32.32 19.44 19.78
N ARG A 156 33.21 18.49 20.15
CA ARG A 156 34.60 18.51 19.70
C ARG A 156 34.69 18.48 18.18
N ARG A 157 33.90 17.62 17.54
CA ARG A 157 33.89 17.53 16.08
C ARG A 157 33.39 18.81 15.42
N ALA A 158 32.39 19.48 16.00
CA ALA A 158 31.89 20.76 15.51
C ALA A 158 32.97 21.85 15.63
N GLU A 159 33.67 21.93 16.77
CA GLU A 159 34.79 22.86 17.00
C GLU A 159 35.94 22.63 16.00
N ASP A 160 36.31 21.37 15.76
CA ASP A 160 37.35 21.00 14.78
C ASP A 160 37.00 21.40 13.34
N LEU A 161 35.70 21.52 13.05
CA LEU A 161 35.17 21.98 11.75
C LEU A 161 34.97 23.50 11.69
N GLY A 162 35.29 24.23 12.76
CA GLY A 162 35.16 25.69 12.83
C GLY A 162 33.74 26.19 13.12
N VAL A 163 32.85 25.33 13.62
CA VAL A 163 31.50 25.75 14.06
C VAL A 163 31.62 26.68 15.27
N LYS A 164 30.96 27.84 15.21
CA LYS A 164 30.95 28.79 16.33
C LYS A 164 29.80 28.46 17.29
N ILE A 165 30.11 27.91 18.46
CA ILE A 165 29.11 27.64 19.50
C ILE A 165 29.08 28.81 20.49
N VAL A 166 27.91 29.44 20.66
CA VAL A 166 27.68 30.55 21.58
C VAL A 166 26.73 30.08 22.68
N THR A 167 27.25 29.95 23.90
CA THR A 167 26.48 29.58 25.10
C THR A 167 25.78 30.80 25.70
N ASP A 168 24.96 30.57 26.74
CA ASP A 168 24.20 31.62 27.44
C ASP A 168 23.39 32.51 26.48
N SER A 169 22.80 31.87 25.46
CA SER A 169 22.18 32.51 24.30
C SER A 169 20.77 31.93 24.08
N ARG A 170 19.92 32.02 25.11
CA ARG A 170 18.52 31.57 25.03
C ARG A 170 17.76 32.41 24.02
N VAL A 171 17.29 31.79 22.93
CA VAL A 171 16.45 32.45 21.92
C VAL A 171 15.02 32.63 22.44
N THR A 172 14.46 33.81 22.25
CA THR A 172 13.10 34.16 22.65
C THR A 172 12.21 34.59 21.51
N ASP A 173 12.78 34.97 20.37
CA ASP A 173 12.00 35.43 19.22
C ASP A 173 12.70 35.07 17.90
N TYR A 174 11.89 34.87 16.85
CA TYR A 174 12.35 34.56 15.50
C TYR A 174 11.68 35.52 14.51
N ASP A 175 12.47 36.25 13.75
CA ASP A 175 11.98 37.00 12.60
C ASP A 175 12.23 36.17 11.34
N GLU A 176 11.15 35.74 10.68
CA GLU A 176 11.27 34.97 9.45
C GLU A 176 11.38 35.87 8.20
N SER A 177 10.97 37.14 8.28
CA SER A 177 11.07 38.11 7.18
C SER A 177 12.53 38.49 6.92
N ILE A 178 13.30 38.53 8.00
CA ILE A 178 14.74 38.67 8.02
C ILE A 178 15.27 37.46 8.80
N PRO A 179 15.76 36.39 8.15
CA PRO A 179 16.14 35.13 8.80
C PRO A 179 17.10 35.33 9.99
N SER A 180 16.51 35.44 11.18
CA SER A 180 17.22 35.83 12.39
C SER A 180 16.55 35.32 13.65
N ALA A 181 17.34 35.24 14.71
CA ALA A 181 16.89 34.89 16.05
C ALA A 181 17.41 35.91 17.06
N THR A 182 16.53 36.30 17.99
CA THR A 182 16.87 37.23 19.08
C THR A 182 16.99 36.47 20.40
N THR A 183 18.12 36.65 21.08
CA THR A 183 18.36 36.08 22.40
C THR A 183 17.71 36.92 23.50
N PHE A 184 17.52 36.31 24.67
CA PHE A 184 16.85 36.91 25.83
C PHE A 184 17.49 38.25 26.27
N ASP A 185 18.78 38.44 26.06
CA ASP A 185 19.52 39.67 26.36
C ASP A 185 19.50 40.70 25.22
N GLY A 186 18.71 40.47 24.17
CA GLY A 186 18.48 41.38 23.06
C GLY A 186 19.51 41.34 21.93
N ARG A 187 20.46 40.38 21.94
CA ARG A 187 21.37 40.19 20.79
C ARG A 187 20.63 39.52 19.63
N GLU A 188 20.77 40.09 18.44
CA GLU A 188 20.18 39.56 17.21
C GLU A 188 21.26 38.84 16.38
N TYR A 189 20.93 37.64 15.90
CA TYR A 189 21.79 36.84 15.04
C TYR A 189 21.12 36.62 13.69
N ARG A 190 21.75 37.09 12.60
CA ARG A 190 21.25 37.00 11.23
C ARG A 190 22.01 35.95 10.43
N ALA A 191 21.32 35.24 9.54
CA ALA A 191 21.88 34.18 8.71
C ALA A 191 21.18 34.11 7.34
N ASP A 192 21.63 33.25 6.43
CA ASP A 192 20.88 32.90 5.22
C ASP A 192 19.74 31.91 5.54
N LEU A 193 19.93 31.06 6.57
CA LEU A 193 18.97 30.06 7.05
C LEU A 193 19.03 29.93 8.57
N VAL A 194 17.88 29.84 9.22
CA VAL A 194 17.75 29.52 10.66
C VAL A 194 17.18 28.12 10.83
N ILE A 195 17.81 27.30 11.66
CA ILE A 195 17.40 25.92 12.00
C ILE A 195 17.14 25.86 13.49
N ALA A 196 15.90 25.63 13.89
CA ALA A 196 15.52 25.44 15.29
C ALA A 196 15.54 23.95 15.66
N ALA A 197 16.48 23.57 16.52
CA ALA A 197 16.69 22.23 17.06
C ALA A 197 16.70 22.26 18.61
N ASP A 198 15.94 23.17 19.21
CA ASP A 198 15.85 23.49 20.63
C ASP A 198 14.84 22.61 21.42
N GLY A 199 14.35 21.55 20.77
CA GLY A 199 13.65 20.44 21.40
C GLY A 199 12.13 20.62 21.51
N VAL A 200 11.51 19.77 22.33
CA VAL A 200 10.05 19.57 22.36
C VAL A 200 9.24 20.82 22.79
N LYS A 201 9.90 21.82 23.40
CA LYS A 201 9.29 23.09 23.83
C LYS A 201 9.69 24.26 22.93
N SER A 202 10.10 23.98 21.70
CA SER A 202 10.58 24.97 20.75
C SER A 202 9.56 26.09 20.50
N GLN A 203 10.00 27.34 20.67
CA GLN A 203 9.18 28.51 20.32
C GLN A 203 9.12 28.72 18.81
N ALA A 204 10.04 28.14 18.03
CA ALA A 204 10.02 28.23 16.57
C ALA A 204 8.77 27.59 15.96
N ARG A 205 8.15 26.61 16.65
CA ARG A 205 6.92 25.95 16.18
C ARG A 205 5.78 26.91 15.91
N SER A 206 5.54 27.89 16.80
CA SER A 206 4.45 28.85 16.60
C SER A 206 4.69 29.75 15.39
N VAL A 207 5.96 30.03 15.07
CA VAL A 207 6.34 30.81 13.90
C VAL A 207 6.16 29.98 12.63
N VAL A 208 6.71 28.76 12.61
CA VAL A 208 6.61 27.83 11.47
C VAL A 208 5.15 27.52 11.12
N LEU A 209 4.30 27.24 12.12
CA LEU A 209 2.90 26.83 11.90
C LEU A 209 1.96 28.02 11.65
N SER A 210 2.38 29.26 11.88
CA SER A 210 1.54 30.46 11.74
C SER A 210 0.17 30.33 12.46
N GLY A 211 0.15 29.69 13.63
CA GLY A 211 -1.06 29.30 14.37
C GLY A 211 -0.75 28.64 15.73
N PRO A 212 -1.76 28.20 16.50
CA PRO A 212 -1.54 27.60 17.81
C PRO A 212 -0.84 26.23 17.71
N ASP A 213 0.29 26.09 18.41
CA ASP A 213 1.00 24.81 18.57
C ASP A 213 0.20 23.85 19.46
N LEU A 214 0.14 22.58 19.07
CA LEU A 214 -0.49 21.54 19.89
C LEU A 214 0.55 20.97 20.86
N PRO A 215 0.25 20.89 22.16
CA PRO A 215 1.20 20.34 23.12
C PRO A 215 1.48 18.85 22.81
N PRO A 216 2.69 18.35 23.12
CA PRO A 216 3.00 16.93 23.02
C PRO A 216 1.96 16.06 23.73
N GLN A 217 1.56 14.97 23.10
CA GLN A 217 0.55 14.08 23.62
C GLN A 217 1.14 13.17 24.70
N LYS A 218 0.42 13.03 25.81
CA LYS A 218 0.74 12.06 26.85
C LYS A 218 0.44 10.66 26.34
N THR A 219 1.40 9.76 26.46
CA THR A 219 1.24 8.37 26.01
C THR A 219 0.64 7.45 27.06
N GLY A 220 0.50 7.94 28.31
CA GLY A 220 0.12 7.12 29.46
C GLY A 220 1.26 6.28 30.04
N PHE A 221 2.49 6.46 29.55
CA PHE A 221 3.68 5.80 30.09
C PHE A 221 4.62 6.80 30.78
N ALA A 222 5.32 6.30 31.79
CA ALA A 222 6.46 6.95 32.43
C ALA A 222 7.64 5.98 32.50
N ALA A 223 8.86 6.52 32.58
CA ALA A 223 10.06 5.72 32.76
C ALA A 223 10.90 6.22 33.93
N TYR A 224 11.35 5.28 34.75
CA TYR A 224 12.47 5.50 35.66
C TYR A 224 13.78 5.35 34.88
N ARG A 225 14.72 6.27 35.10
CA ARG A 225 16.06 6.21 34.54
C ARG A 225 17.08 6.15 35.66
N ALA A 226 17.92 5.13 35.61
CA ALA A 226 18.92 4.86 36.63
C ALA A 226 20.19 4.27 36.02
N THR A 227 21.28 4.31 36.80
CA THR A 227 22.51 3.60 36.52
C THR A 227 22.96 2.82 37.76
N VAL A 228 23.65 1.70 37.53
CA VAL A 228 24.25 0.86 38.58
C VAL A 228 25.75 0.72 38.30
N ASN A 229 26.57 0.66 39.35
CA ASN A 229 28.00 0.44 39.22
C ASN A 229 28.27 -1.03 38.86
N THR A 230 29.05 -1.29 37.81
CA THR A 230 29.29 -2.66 37.32
C THR A 230 30.14 -3.50 38.28
N GLU A 231 31.07 -2.91 39.04
CA GLU A 231 31.84 -3.64 40.06
C GLU A 231 30.96 -4.19 41.19
N GLU A 232 29.87 -3.50 41.53
CA GLU A 232 28.90 -3.97 42.52
C GLU A 232 28.12 -5.18 41.99
N MET A 233 27.79 -5.19 40.70
CA MET A 233 27.11 -6.30 40.03
C MET A 233 28.03 -7.52 39.80
N GLU A 234 29.31 -7.31 39.51
CA GLU A 234 30.29 -8.40 39.32
C GLU A 234 30.53 -9.22 40.59
N ARG A 235 30.34 -8.61 41.77
CA ARG A 235 30.52 -9.27 43.07
C ARG A 235 29.34 -10.15 43.50
N ASP A 236 28.17 -10.01 42.87
CA ASP A 236 26.99 -10.83 43.14
C ASP A 236 26.81 -11.90 42.05
N GLU A 237 26.82 -13.18 42.47
CA GLU A 237 26.76 -14.34 41.56
C GLU A 237 25.52 -14.35 40.67
N ASP A 238 24.40 -13.75 41.10
CA ASP A 238 23.15 -13.73 40.31
C ASP A 238 23.08 -12.60 39.29
N THR A 239 23.99 -11.61 39.35
CA THR A 239 23.99 -10.45 38.45
C THR A 239 25.23 -10.37 37.56
N ALA A 240 26.33 -11.04 37.93
CA ALA A 240 27.58 -11.02 37.17
C ALA A 240 27.42 -11.49 35.71
N TRP A 241 26.52 -12.44 35.44
CA TRP A 241 26.27 -12.97 34.10
C TRP A 241 25.79 -11.91 33.09
N LEU A 242 25.18 -10.81 33.56
CA LEU A 242 24.77 -9.68 32.70
C LEU A 242 25.96 -8.90 32.13
N LEU A 243 27.15 -9.07 32.70
CA LEU A 243 28.38 -8.36 32.34
C LEU A 243 29.39 -9.26 31.62
N GLU A 244 29.18 -10.58 31.60
CA GLU A 244 30.06 -11.55 30.92
C GLU A 244 30.23 -11.26 29.43
N LYS A 245 29.15 -10.81 28.79
CA LYS A 245 29.15 -10.36 27.39
C LYS A 245 28.43 -9.03 27.26
N PRO A 246 28.98 -8.07 26.50
CA PRO A 246 28.28 -6.82 26.22
C PRO A 246 26.97 -7.11 25.46
N GLY A 247 25.83 -6.91 26.10
CA GLY A 247 24.53 -7.15 25.50
C GLY A 247 23.47 -6.19 26.04
N ILE A 248 22.38 -6.05 25.29
CA ILE A 248 21.19 -5.33 25.73
C ILE A 248 20.19 -6.36 26.26
N ASN A 249 19.75 -6.25 27.50
CA ASN A 249 18.76 -7.16 28.09
C ASN A 249 17.45 -6.41 28.36
N ILE A 250 16.33 -7.01 27.94
CA ILE A 250 15.00 -6.37 27.95
C ILE A 250 13.97 -7.31 28.56
N TRP A 251 13.52 -7.05 29.79
CA TRP A 251 12.44 -7.81 30.42
C TRP A 251 11.10 -7.19 30.07
N ILE A 252 10.18 -7.97 29.52
CA ILE A 252 8.89 -7.47 28.99
C ILE A 252 7.69 -8.27 29.50
N GLY A 253 6.59 -7.57 29.77
CA GLY A 253 5.29 -8.12 30.17
C GLY A 253 4.66 -7.37 31.35
N GLU A 254 3.41 -7.71 31.67
CA GLU A 254 2.66 -7.16 32.80
C GLU A 254 2.67 -5.62 32.87
N ASP A 255 2.25 -4.98 31.78
CA ASP A 255 2.12 -3.51 31.63
C ASP A 255 3.41 -2.70 31.86
N ARG A 256 4.59 -3.34 31.81
CA ARG A 256 5.90 -2.72 32.10
C ARG A 256 7.00 -3.33 31.22
N HIS A 257 8.17 -2.70 31.22
CA HIS A 257 9.41 -3.34 30.80
C HIS A 257 10.64 -2.71 31.44
N VAL A 258 11.74 -3.45 31.43
CA VAL A 258 13.06 -2.95 31.87
C VAL A 258 14.09 -3.22 30.78
N MET A 259 14.70 -2.16 30.25
CA MET A 259 15.80 -2.24 29.28
C MET A 259 17.12 -1.89 29.95
N THR A 260 18.15 -2.70 29.68
CA THR A 260 19.46 -2.57 30.32
C THR A 260 20.61 -2.78 29.35
N TYR A 261 21.73 -2.09 29.58
CA TYR A 261 22.98 -2.26 28.82
C TYR A 261 24.15 -1.52 29.46
N SER A 262 25.37 -1.99 29.24
CA SER A 262 26.59 -1.35 29.74
C SER A 262 26.97 -0.13 28.91
N ILE A 263 27.32 0.97 29.57
CA ILE A 263 27.76 2.25 28.99
C ILE A 263 29.09 2.69 29.61
N ALA A 264 29.62 3.86 29.18
CA ALA A 264 30.86 4.45 29.71
C ALA A 264 32.06 3.47 29.64
N GLY A 265 32.25 2.84 28.47
CA GLY A 265 33.29 1.83 28.26
C GLY A 265 33.11 0.54 29.08
N GLY A 266 31.92 0.28 29.63
CA GLY A 266 31.64 -0.90 30.43
C GLY A 266 31.64 -0.67 31.95
N ASN A 267 31.92 0.55 32.41
CA ASN A 267 32.04 0.86 33.84
C ASN A 267 30.71 1.20 34.55
N SER A 268 29.61 1.31 33.79
CA SER A 268 28.30 1.68 34.32
C SER A 268 27.19 0.94 33.58
N PHE A 269 26.21 0.43 34.32
CA PHE A 269 25.09 -0.32 33.79
C PHE A 269 23.84 0.55 33.72
N ASN A 270 23.37 0.84 32.51
CA ASN A 270 22.21 1.69 32.27
C ASN A 270 20.92 0.90 32.48
N MET A 271 19.91 1.53 33.09
CA MET A 271 18.57 0.95 33.26
C MET A 271 17.46 1.94 32.94
N VAL A 272 16.52 1.52 32.11
CA VAL A 272 15.28 2.25 31.80
C VAL A 272 14.10 1.35 32.15
N LEU A 273 13.33 1.74 33.17
CA LEU A 273 12.19 0.96 33.68
C LEU A 273 10.89 1.69 33.36
N SER A 274 10.23 1.25 32.29
CA SER A 274 8.99 1.85 31.80
C SER A 274 7.77 1.17 32.41
N HIS A 275 6.74 1.96 32.69
CA HIS A 275 5.49 1.52 33.29
C HIS A 275 4.33 2.44 32.89
N VAL A 276 3.11 1.92 32.95
CA VAL A 276 1.90 2.74 32.82
C VAL A 276 1.81 3.72 34.00
N ASP A 277 1.56 4.99 33.71
CA ASP A 277 1.35 6.03 34.71
C ASP A 277 0.36 7.10 34.20
N HIS A 278 -0.73 7.28 34.95
CA HIS A 278 -1.78 8.26 34.66
C HIS A 278 -1.74 9.49 35.58
N SER A 279 -0.82 9.53 36.54
CA SER A 279 -0.66 10.65 37.45
C SER A 279 -0.03 11.86 36.75
N SER A 280 -0.23 13.04 37.34
CA SER A 280 0.37 14.26 36.80
C SER A 280 1.87 14.29 37.11
N PRO A 281 2.76 14.59 36.15
CA PRO A 281 4.19 14.76 36.44
C PRO A 281 4.48 15.80 37.54
N SER A 282 3.57 16.76 37.76
CA SER A 282 3.66 17.75 38.84
C SER A 282 3.54 17.16 40.26
N THR A 283 3.04 15.92 40.41
CA THR A 283 2.89 15.25 41.71
C THR A 283 4.04 14.30 42.02
N TRP A 284 5.00 14.13 41.10
CA TRP A 284 6.15 13.24 41.30
C TRP A 284 7.20 13.92 42.18
N ASN A 285 7.72 13.18 43.16
CA ASN A 285 8.85 13.62 43.97
C ASN A 285 10.00 12.61 43.84
N ALA A 286 11.23 13.10 43.92
CA ALA A 286 12.42 12.25 43.78
C ALA A 286 12.62 11.31 44.98
N GLU A 287 12.14 11.69 46.17
CA GLU A 287 12.33 10.95 47.41
C GLU A 287 11.58 9.61 47.42
N ASN A 288 10.34 9.56 46.93
CA ASN A 288 9.54 8.33 46.88
C ASN A 288 9.82 7.50 45.61
N ALA A 289 10.44 8.08 44.57
CA ALA A 289 10.61 7.42 43.28
C ALA A 289 11.39 6.10 43.35
N ILE A 290 12.38 5.97 44.25
CA ILE A 290 13.10 4.70 44.46
C ILE A 290 12.16 3.64 45.05
N ARG A 291 11.39 4.00 46.08
CA ARG A 291 10.45 3.07 46.74
C ARG A 291 9.35 2.64 45.78
N ASP A 292 8.71 3.59 45.10
CA ASP A 292 7.62 3.32 44.17
C ASP A 292 8.09 2.44 42.99
N MET A 293 9.33 2.66 42.51
CA MET A 293 9.98 1.79 41.53
C MET A 293 10.22 0.38 42.09
N GLN A 294 10.83 0.26 43.28
CA GLN A 294 11.08 -1.05 43.89
C GLN A 294 9.79 -1.82 44.14
N ASP A 295 8.75 -1.16 44.66
CA ASP A 295 7.43 -1.77 44.89
C ASP A 295 6.79 -2.25 43.58
N SER A 296 7.01 -1.54 42.47
CA SER A 296 6.49 -1.91 41.15
C SER A 296 7.21 -3.11 40.54
N PHE A 297 8.46 -3.40 40.90
CA PHE A 297 9.23 -4.49 40.27
C PHE A 297 9.58 -5.63 41.25
N LYS A 298 9.01 -5.64 42.45
CA LYS A 298 9.35 -6.62 43.51
C LYS A 298 9.02 -8.08 43.17
N ASP A 299 7.99 -8.31 42.35
CA ASP A 299 7.50 -9.65 41.97
C ASP A 299 8.02 -10.08 40.58
N TRP A 300 8.93 -9.30 39.98
CA TRP A 300 9.59 -9.63 38.71
C TRP A 300 10.79 -10.56 38.96
N ASP A 301 11.40 -11.05 37.87
CA ASP A 301 12.61 -11.89 37.88
C ASP A 301 13.53 -11.54 39.06
N PRO A 302 13.72 -12.46 40.02
CA PRO A 302 14.50 -12.20 41.23
C PRO A 302 15.91 -11.67 40.94
N LYS A 303 16.52 -12.08 39.81
CA LYS A 303 17.84 -11.61 39.40
C LYS A 303 17.80 -10.17 38.92
N LEU A 304 16.80 -9.79 38.13
CA LEU A 304 16.56 -8.40 37.76
C LEU A 304 16.29 -7.53 39.00
N PHE A 305 15.43 -8.01 39.91
CA PHE A 305 15.08 -7.24 41.11
C PHE A 305 16.28 -7.01 42.04
N LYS A 306 17.25 -7.94 42.09
CA LYS A 306 18.54 -7.70 42.76
C LYS A 306 19.27 -6.47 42.19
N VAL A 307 19.34 -6.34 40.86
CA VAL A 307 19.95 -5.16 40.21
C VAL A 307 19.16 -3.89 40.53
N ILE A 308 17.82 -3.95 40.55
CA ILE A 308 16.96 -2.81 40.90
C ILE A 308 17.24 -2.31 42.33
N LYS A 309 17.55 -3.20 43.28
CA LYS A 309 17.93 -2.82 44.66
C LYS A 309 19.29 -2.12 44.76
N MET A 310 20.16 -2.27 43.77
CA MET A 310 21.46 -1.57 43.72
C MET A 310 21.34 -0.11 43.23
N ILE A 311 20.16 0.31 42.74
CA ILE A 311 19.91 1.68 42.28
C ILE A 311 19.89 2.65 43.47
N LYS A 312 20.85 3.60 43.49
CA LYS A 312 21.00 4.60 44.57
C LYS A 312 20.21 5.89 44.31
N SER A 313 19.89 6.18 43.05
CA SER A 313 19.13 7.36 42.64
C SER A 313 18.42 7.08 41.31
N THR A 314 17.22 7.61 41.13
CA THR A 314 16.45 7.47 39.89
C THR A 314 15.70 8.76 39.56
N LEU A 315 15.46 8.99 38.28
CA LEU A 315 14.59 10.06 37.80
C LEU A 315 13.38 9.47 37.09
N LYS A 316 12.18 9.95 37.43
CA LYS A 316 10.93 9.58 36.77
C LYS A 316 10.57 10.62 35.70
N TRP A 317 10.35 10.17 34.46
CA TRP A 317 10.09 11.04 33.31
C TRP A 317 8.81 10.64 32.58
N PRO A 318 7.97 11.61 32.16
CA PRO A 318 6.82 11.29 31.32
C PRO A 318 7.28 10.96 29.90
N LEU A 319 6.72 9.92 29.32
CA LEU A 319 6.93 9.60 27.91
C LEU A 319 5.85 10.30 27.08
N MET A 320 6.27 11.26 26.27
CA MET A 320 5.40 12.06 25.42
C MET A 320 5.76 11.84 23.96
N SER A 321 4.78 11.96 23.08
CA SER A 321 4.98 11.91 21.63
C SER A 321 4.50 13.21 21.00
N GLY A 322 5.24 13.74 20.03
CA GLY A 322 4.78 14.86 19.20
C GLY A 322 3.63 14.43 18.28
N SER A 323 2.78 15.37 17.89
CA SER A 323 1.81 15.19 16.81
C SER A 323 2.45 15.43 15.44
N ARG A 324 1.91 14.80 14.39
CA ARG A 324 2.33 15.08 13.01
C ARG A 324 2.03 16.55 12.67
N LEU A 325 3.09 17.32 12.41
CA LEU A 325 3.01 18.71 11.98
C LEU A 325 2.64 18.79 10.48
N GLN A 326 2.03 19.90 10.07
CA GLN A 326 1.67 20.15 8.68
C GLN A 326 2.88 20.56 7.82
N THR A 327 3.87 21.21 8.43
CA THR A 327 5.11 21.66 7.81
C THR A 327 6.17 21.82 8.89
N TRP A 328 7.44 21.70 8.51
CA TRP A 328 8.64 22.01 9.28
C TRP A 328 9.31 23.30 8.81
N ILE A 329 8.81 23.93 7.74
CA ILE A 329 9.38 25.13 7.12
C ILE A 329 8.43 26.31 7.34
N SER A 330 8.99 27.47 7.68
CA SER A 330 8.22 28.69 7.87
C SER A 330 7.70 29.27 6.54
N ARG A 331 6.76 30.22 6.59
CA ARG A 331 6.18 30.83 5.38
C ARG A 331 7.21 31.56 4.53
N SER A 332 8.19 32.19 5.15
CA SER A 332 9.29 32.85 4.43
C SER A 332 10.28 31.86 3.82
N GLN A 333 10.22 30.59 4.21
CA GLN A 333 11.11 29.51 3.77
C GLN A 333 12.58 29.76 4.12
N LYS A 334 12.82 30.45 5.24
CA LYS A 334 14.17 30.71 5.76
C LYS A 334 14.34 30.33 7.23
N LEU A 335 13.30 29.76 7.84
CA LEU A 335 13.33 29.13 9.15
C LEU A 335 12.78 27.70 9.03
N LEU A 336 13.46 26.73 9.63
CA LEU A 336 12.99 25.35 9.72
C LEU A 336 13.18 24.75 11.11
N ILE A 337 12.37 23.75 11.47
CA ILE A 337 12.49 22.98 12.72
C ILE A 337 13.02 21.55 12.45
N LEU A 338 13.78 20.99 13.39
CA LEU A 338 14.44 19.68 13.24
C LEU A 338 14.52 18.91 14.58
N GLY A 339 14.63 17.58 14.52
CA GLY A 339 14.81 16.73 15.70
C GLY A 339 13.57 16.75 16.60
N ASP A 340 13.74 16.78 17.93
CA ASP A 340 12.61 16.80 18.87
C ASP A 340 11.70 18.04 18.69
N ALA A 341 12.21 19.15 18.14
CA ALA A 341 11.38 20.29 17.76
C ALA A 341 10.41 19.94 16.62
N ALA A 342 10.73 18.97 15.76
CA ALA A 342 9.90 18.56 14.63
C ALA A 342 9.12 17.25 14.89
N HIS A 343 9.74 16.25 15.54
CA HIS A 343 9.23 14.87 15.56
C HIS A 343 9.50 14.08 16.86
N ALA A 344 9.50 14.74 18.03
CA ALA A 344 9.71 14.09 19.33
C ALA A 344 8.96 12.75 19.48
N MET A 345 9.67 11.70 19.90
CA MET A 345 9.15 10.32 19.92
C MET A 345 9.51 9.56 21.19
N VAL A 346 8.76 8.49 21.47
CA VAL A 346 9.05 7.57 22.58
C VAL A 346 10.30 6.71 22.28
N PRO A 347 11.00 6.17 23.30
CA PRO A 347 12.32 5.56 23.10
C PRO A 347 12.30 4.07 22.73
N TYR A 348 11.15 3.48 22.38
CA TYR A 348 10.99 2.03 22.24
C TYR A 348 11.58 1.44 20.95
N MET A 349 12.06 2.26 20.01
CA MET A 349 12.93 1.81 18.91
C MET A 349 14.37 2.30 19.05
N SER A 350 14.68 3.08 20.09
CA SER A 350 15.99 3.71 20.30
C SER A 350 16.44 4.65 19.17
N GLN A 351 15.50 5.30 18.47
CA GLN A 351 15.77 6.01 17.21
C GLN A 351 15.68 7.54 17.29
N GLY A 352 15.23 8.14 18.40
CA GLY A 352 15.05 9.60 18.48
C GLY A 352 16.30 10.42 18.11
N ALA A 353 17.45 10.11 18.74
CA ALA A 353 18.71 10.76 18.38
C ALA A 353 19.22 10.36 16.99
N ALA A 354 18.97 9.13 16.56
CA ALA A 354 19.36 8.64 15.25
C ALA A 354 18.63 9.38 14.12
N MET A 355 17.33 9.65 14.28
CA MET A 355 16.54 10.45 13.34
C MET A 355 17.05 11.89 13.27
N ALA A 356 17.44 12.48 14.39
CA ALA A 356 18.01 13.83 14.37
C ALA A 356 19.38 13.89 13.64
N VAL A 357 20.19 12.82 13.72
CA VAL A 357 21.42 12.68 12.92
C VAL A 357 21.09 12.54 11.43
N GLU A 358 20.12 11.69 11.08
CA GLU A 358 19.65 11.56 9.70
C GLU A 358 19.10 12.88 9.14
N ASP A 359 18.38 13.67 9.93
CA ASP A 359 17.87 14.98 9.49
C ASP A 359 19.04 15.92 9.14
N GLY A 360 20.07 15.96 9.98
CA GLY A 360 21.27 16.75 9.71
C GLY A 360 21.97 16.34 8.40
N ALA A 361 22.04 15.02 8.15
CA ALA A 361 22.58 14.47 6.92
C ALA A 361 21.76 14.88 5.69
N ALA A 362 20.45 14.64 5.74
CA ALA A 362 19.53 14.92 4.64
C ALA A 362 19.51 16.41 4.28
N LEU A 363 19.45 17.29 5.28
CA LEU A 363 19.46 18.73 5.06
C LEU A 363 20.77 19.20 4.43
N ALA A 364 21.91 18.73 4.93
CA ALA A 364 23.21 19.08 4.38
C ALA A 364 23.37 18.58 2.93
N THR A 365 22.88 17.38 2.63
CA THR A 365 22.89 16.84 1.27
C THR A 365 22.00 17.64 0.34
N ALA A 366 20.77 17.97 0.73
CA ALA A 366 19.86 18.77 -0.10
C ALA A 366 20.45 20.15 -0.41
N ILE A 367 21.02 20.82 0.60
CA ILE A 367 21.67 22.14 0.43
C ILE A 367 22.92 22.02 -0.45
N SER A 368 23.67 20.91 -0.40
CA SER A 368 24.87 20.74 -1.22
C SER A 368 24.60 20.74 -2.73
N LYS A 369 23.36 20.49 -3.15
CA LYS A 369 22.96 20.43 -4.57
C LYS A 369 22.62 21.79 -5.17
N ILE A 370 22.44 22.83 -4.36
CA ILE A 370 22.04 24.15 -4.86
C ILE A 370 23.20 24.81 -5.62
N LYS A 371 22.85 25.53 -6.68
CA LYS A 371 23.79 26.28 -7.54
C LYS A 371 23.76 27.79 -7.28
N CYS A 372 22.66 28.28 -6.70
CA CYS A 372 22.51 29.66 -6.23
C CYS A 372 21.64 29.71 -4.96
N LYS A 373 21.68 30.83 -4.23
CA LYS A 373 20.92 31.00 -2.97
C LYS A 373 19.40 30.90 -3.17
N ASP A 374 18.88 31.27 -4.34
CA ASP A 374 17.44 31.22 -4.63
C ASP A 374 16.89 29.78 -4.66
N GLN A 375 17.76 28.79 -4.87
CA GLN A 375 17.39 27.37 -4.84
C GLN A 375 17.32 26.79 -3.42
N LEU A 376 17.62 27.58 -2.38
CA LEU A 376 17.53 27.13 -0.99
C LEU A 376 16.11 26.64 -0.67
N THR A 377 15.09 27.38 -1.11
CA THR A 377 13.68 26.97 -1.04
C THR A 377 13.46 25.55 -1.54
N THR A 378 13.97 25.20 -2.72
CA THR A 378 13.80 23.88 -3.31
C THR A 378 14.45 22.80 -2.45
N ALA A 379 15.66 23.05 -1.95
CA ALA A 379 16.36 22.14 -1.04
C ALA A 379 15.58 21.89 0.26
N LEU A 380 14.99 22.93 0.85
CA LEU A 380 14.19 22.78 2.07
C LEU A 380 12.95 21.92 1.82
N HIS A 381 12.21 22.14 0.74
CA HIS A 381 11.01 21.34 0.44
C HIS A 381 11.33 19.87 0.16
N ILE A 382 12.41 19.59 -0.56
CA ILE A 382 12.88 18.21 -0.79
C ILE A 382 13.24 17.55 0.54
N PHE A 383 13.97 18.25 1.40
CA PHE A 383 14.29 17.80 2.76
C PHE A 383 13.03 17.51 3.58
N GLU A 384 12.09 18.45 3.66
CA GLU A 384 10.85 18.31 4.43
C GLU A 384 10.03 17.11 3.96
N LYS A 385 9.83 16.99 2.64
CA LYS A 385 9.06 15.89 2.05
C LYS A 385 9.62 14.53 2.43
N GLU A 386 10.93 14.36 2.31
CA GLU A 386 11.61 13.10 2.60
C GLU A 386 11.60 12.82 4.11
N ARG A 387 12.03 13.78 4.92
CA ARG A 387 12.22 13.60 6.36
C ARG A 387 10.96 13.53 7.17
N MET A 388 9.88 14.22 6.77
CA MET A 388 8.59 14.06 7.43
C MET A 388 8.11 12.61 7.29
N ASN A 389 8.15 12.03 6.09
CA ASN A 389 7.72 10.64 5.88
C ASN A 389 8.57 9.66 6.72
N ARG A 390 9.89 9.79 6.68
CA ARG A 390 10.81 8.92 7.42
C ARG A 390 10.64 9.04 8.95
N SER A 391 10.59 10.25 9.48
CA SER A 391 10.56 10.49 10.93
C SER A 391 9.21 10.09 11.56
N TYR A 392 8.08 10.37 10.90
CA TYR A 392 6.76 9.95 11.40
C TYR A 392 6.54 8.43 11.29
N GLY A 393 7.14 7.78 10.29
CA GLY A 393 7.20 6.31 10.23
C GLY A 393 7.92 5.73 11.45
N MET A 394 9.08 6.28 11.81
CA MET A 394 9.85 5.85 12.98
C MET A 394 9.15 6.15 14.32
N GLN A 395 8.51 7.31 14.44
CA GLN A 395 7.70 7.65 15.61
C GLN A 395 6.56 6.63 15.81
N SER A 396 5.89 6.25 14.73
CA SER A 396 4.81 5.26 14.75
C SER A 396 5.31 3.87 15.14
N ALA A 397 6.40 3.40 14.51
CA ALA A 397 7.03 2.12 14.85
C ALA A 397 7.40 2.07 16.34
N SER A 398 7.95 3.16 16.87
CA SER A 398 8.29 3.23 18.29
C SER A 398 7.06 3.15 19.19
N LEU A 399 5.91 3.75 18.84
CA LEU A 399 4.68 3.60 19.64
C LEU A 399 4.15 2.16 19.61
N VAL A 400 4.21 1.49 18.46
CA VAL A 400 3.80 0.08 18.32
C VAL A 400 4.68 -0.82 19.17
N ASN A 401 6.01 -0.66 19.11
CA ASN A 401 6.94 -1.49 19.88
C ASN A 401 6.72 -1.33 21.39
N GLY A 402 6.41 -0.10 21.82
CA GLY A 402 5.94 0.18 23.18
C GLY A 402 4.76 -0.68 23.58
N LYS A 403 3.69 -0.72 22.79
CA LYS A 403 2.50 -1.52 23.12
C LYS A 403 2.83 -3.02 23.21
N LEU A 404 3.62 -3.55 22.27
CA LEU A 404 3.99 -4.97 22.24
C LEU A 404 4.72 -5.41 23.52
N TRP A 405 5.66 -4.61 24.01
CA TRP A 405 6.42 -4.98 25.21
C TRP A 405 5.59 -4.97 26.49
N HIS A 406 4.57 -4.12 26.56
CA HIS A 406 3.77 -3.92 27.77
C HIS A 406 2.49 -4.78 27.78
N PHE A 407 2.33 -5.79 26.92
CA PHE A 407 1.16 -6.67 27.03
C PHE A 407 1.10 -7.36 28.41
N PRO A 408 -0.05 -7.32 29.11
CA PRO A 408 -0.27 -8.13 30.30
C PRO A 408 -0.29 -9.61 29.92
N ASP A 409 -0.05 -10.47 30.91
CA ASP A 409 -0.05 -11.91 30.65
C ASP A 409 -1.42 -12.40 30.19
N GLY A 410 -1.43 -13.16 29.10
CA GLY A 410 -2.66 -13.56 28.42
C GLY A 410 -2.44 -13.87 26.93
N PRO A 411 -3.52 -14.07 26.16
CA PRO A 411 -3.43 -14.54 24.78
C PRO A 411 -2.56 -13.65 23.87
N LEU A 412 -2.63 -12.33 24.02
CA LEU A 412 -1.84 -11.38 23.19
C LEU A 412 -0.34 -11.47 23.48
N GLN A 413 0.02 -11.58 24.77
CA GLN A 413 1.39 -11.82 25.18
C GLN A 413 1.89 -13.17 24.66
N GLN A 414 1.09 -14.24 24.76
CA GLN A 414 1.47 -15.57 24.31
C GLN A 414 1.73 -15.58 22.79
N ALA A 415 0.88 -14.89 22.03
CA ALA A 415 1.06 -14.71 20.59
C ALA A 415 2.34 -13.92 20.28
N ARG A 416 2.61 -12.82 21.01
CA ARG A 416 3.85 -12.06 20.88
C ARG A 416 5.07 -12.94 21.10
N ASP A 417 5.13 -13.70 22.19
CA ASP A 417 6.29 -14.54 22.50
C ASP A 417 6.46 -15.70 21.52
N LEU A 418 5.36 -16.30 21.07
CA LEU A 418 5.39 -17.32 20.02
C LEU A 418 5.97 -16.76 18.71
N GLY A 419 5.63 -15.52 18.37
CA GLY A 419 6.15 -14.82 17.18
C GLY A 419 7.65 -14.52 17.20
N MET A 420 8.29 -14.52 18.38
CA MET A 420 9.74 -14.31 18.51
C MET A 420 10.51 -15.61 18.78
N ARG A 421 9.79 -16.72 18.99
CA ARG A 421 10.36 -17.99 19.48
C ARG A 421 11.45 -18.57 18.59
N ALA A 422 11.32 -18.39 17.28
CA ALA A 422 12.33 -18.88 16.32
C ALA A 422 13.73 -18.28 16.60
N GLU A 423 13.81 -17.08 17.15
CA GLU A 423 15.07 -16.38 17.45
C GLU A 423 15.89 -17.08 18.52
N VAL A 424 15.23 -17.49 19.60
CA VAL A 424 15.88 -18.19 20.72
C VAL A 424 16.15 -19.66 20.39
N GLU A 425 15.35 -20.26 19.51
CA GLU A 425 15.54 -21.63 19.01
C GLU A 425 16.59 -21.72 17.89
N GLY A 426 17.09 -20.58 17.40
CA GLY A 426 18.04 -20.52 16.28
C GLY A 426 17.46 -21.01 14.95
N ARG A 427 16.13 -21.02 14.81
CA ARG A 427 15.45 -21.40 13.57
C ARG A 427 15.39 -20.22 12.60
N PRO A 428 15.42 -20.45 11.28
CA PRO A 428 15.14 -19.39 10.31
C PRO A 428 13.73 -18.84 10.50
N PHE A 429 13.58 -17.53 10.32
CA PHE A 429 12.28 -16.83 10.33
C PHE A 429 12.29 -15.74 9.26
N VAL A 430 11.12 -15.47 8.68
CA VAL A 430 10.91 -14.42 7.66
C VAL A 430 10.16 -13.20 8.20
N GLU A 431 9.54 -13.36 9.37
CA GLU A 431 8.82 -12.34 10.14
C GLU A 431 9.10 -12.54 11.63
N SER A 432 9.04 -11.47 12.42
CA SER A 432 9.08 -11.55 13.88
C SER A 432 8.24 -10.45 14.54
N THR A 433 7.64 -10.75 15.68
CA THR A 433 7.02 -9.75 16.57
C THR A 433 8.05 -8.90 17.33
N ASN A 434 9.33 -9.31 17.33
CA ASN A 434 10.46 -8.47 17.74
C ASN A 434 10.87 -7.58 16.56
N GLN A 435 10.49 -6.30 16.61
CA GLN A 435 10.80 -5.34 15.54
C GLN A 435 12.31 -5.17 15.26
N TRP A 436 13.19 -5.50 16.21
CA TRP A 436 14.63 -5.49 15.98
C TRP A 436 15.15 -6.70 15.22
N SER A 437 14.46 -7.84 15.30
CA SER A 437 14.82 -9.06 14.57
C SER A 437 14.06 -9.20 13.25
N ASP A 438 12.84 -8.66 13.15
CA ASP A 438 12.02 -8.70 11.95
C ASP A 438 12.79 -8.22 10.71
N PRO A 439 13.01 -9.08 9.69
CA PRO A 439 13.88 -8.73 8.57
C PRO A 439 13.42 -7.50 7.78
N VAL A 440 12.11 -7.25 7.69
CA VAL A 440 11.56 -6.09 6.98
C VAL A 440 11.86 -4.82 7.74
N THR A 441 11.48 -4.79 9.02
CA THR A 441 11.66 -3.65 9.91
C THR A 441 13.14 -3.34 10.12
N GLN A 442 13.98 -4.36 10.26
CA GLN A 442 15.43 -4.19 10.42
C GLN A 442 16.08 -3.55 9.18
N ILE A 443 15.72 -4.00 7.97
CA ILE A 443 16.21 -3.38 6.72
C ILE A 443 15.72 -1.94 6.60
N TRP A 444 14.44 -1.69 6.86
CA TRP A 444 13.86 -0.35 6.79
C TRP A 444 14.48 0.60 7.83
N ALA A 445 14.66 0.15 9.06
CA ALA A 445 15.18 0.99 10.15
C ALA A 445 16.69 1.25 10.00
N TYR A 446 17.49 0.21 9.77
CA TYR A 446 18.97 0.28 9.86
C TYR A 446 19.66 0.34 8.49
N GLY A 447 19.00 -0.14 7.43
CA GLY A 447 19.52 -0.12 6.07
C GLY A 447 19.27 1.18 5.30
N TYR A 448 18.39 2.05 5.80
CA TYR A 448 18.11 3.36 5.21
C TYR A 448 19.34 4.29 5.24
N ASP A 449 19.57 5.01 4.14
CA ASP A 449 20.60 6.06 4.03
C ASP A 449 19.96 7.40 3.65
N ALA A 450 20.14 8.39 4.53
CA ALA A 450 19.53 9.71 4.39
C ALA A 450 20.15 10.54 3.25
N GLU A 451 21.42 10.30 2.92
CA GLU A 451 22.09 11.04 1.84
C GLU A 451 21.64 10.50 0.48
N ASP A 452 21.55 9.17 0.32
CA ASP A 452 21.08 8.54 -0.93
C ASP A 452 19.61 8.88 -1.22
N ALA A 453 18.74 8.86 -0.21
CA ALA A 453 17.32 9.18 -0.37
C ALA A 453 17.08 10.62 -0.90
N ILE A 454 17.89 11.58 -0.43
CA ILE A 454 17.83 12.96 -0.92
C ILE A 454 18.38 13.07 -2.34
N ASP A 455 19.43 12.33 -2.67
CA ASP A 455 20.00 12.31 -4.02
C ASP A 455 19.00 11.78 -5.06
N GLU A 456 18.28 10.70 -4.74
CA GLU A 456 17.22 10.14 -5.59
C GLU A 456 16.05 11.13 -5.77
N LEU A 457 15.59 11.75 -4.67
CA LEU A 457 14.49 12.70 -4.73
C LEU A 457 14.87 14.00 -5.48
N TRP A 458 16.11 14.46 -5.31
CA TRP A 458 16.64 15.60 -6.06
C TRP A 458 16.70 15.32 -7.57
N GLN A 459 17.07 14.11 -7.99
CA GLN A 459 17.12 13.75 -9.41
C GLN A 459 15.73 13.65 -10.07
N SER A 460 14.77 13.08 -9.35
CA SER A 460 13.40 12.87 -9.85
C SER A 460 12.57 14.15 -9.86
N GLU A 461 12.65 14.97 -8.82
CA GLU A 461 11.75 16.11 -8.61
C GLU A 461 12.44 17.48 -8.62
N GLY A 462 13.77 17.53 -8.52
CA GLY A 462 14.51 18.80 -8.50
C GLY A 462 14.27 19.67 -9.74
N THR A 463 13.91 19.07 -10.87
CA THR A 463 13.57 19.78 -12.12
C THR A 463 12.13 20.30 -12.14
N ILE A 464 11.21 19.67 -11.40
CA ILE A 464 9.80 20.04 -11.36
C ILE A 464 9.64 21.36 -10.58
N PHE A 465 10.31 21.47 -9.43
CA PHE A 465 10.32 22.70 -8.62
C PHE A 465 11.07 23.89 -9.27
N MET A 466 11.88 23.65 -10.32
CA MET A 466 12.52 24.72 -11.10
C MET A 466 11.57 25.42 -12.09
N SER A 467 10.38 24.86 -12.35
CA SER A 467 9.43 25.38 -13.35
C SER A 467 8.31 26.27 -12.79
N GLU A 468 8.22 26.43 -11.46
CA GLU A 468 7.20 27.28 -10.81
C GLU A 468 7.84 28.33 -9.89
N THR A 469 8.56 29.31 -10.46
CA THR A 469 8.70 30.63 -9.83
C THR A 469 9.00 31.69 -10.89
N ILE A 470 7.97 32.39 -11.38
CA ILE A 470 8.16 33.68 -12.06
C ILE A 470 7.26 34.70 -11.36
N HIS A 471 7.89 35.55 -10.54
CA HIS A 471 7.31 36.80 -10.08
C HIS A 471 7.29 37.80 -11.23
N LEU A 472 6.13 38.43 -11.42
CA LEU A 472 5.92 39.57 -12.30
C LEU A 472 6.52 40.83 -11.66
N ASP A 473 7.43 41.49 -12.37
CA ASP A 473 7.78 42.89 -12.13
C ASP A 473 7.31 43.75 -13.32
N GLN A 474 6.45 44.73 -13.02
CA GLN A 474 6.16 45.87 -13.89
C GLN A 474 7.30 46.88 -13.69
N PRO A 475 8.04 47.26 -14.74
CA PRO A 475 7.74 48.56 -15.37
C PRO A 475 8.24 48.69 -16.82
N GLU A 476 7.49 48.20 -17.81
CA GLU A 476 7.73 48.56 -19.23
C GLU A 476 6.44 48.76 -20.06
N LEU A 477 5.28 48.86 -19.42
CA LEU A 477 4.00 48.99 -20.14
C LEU A 477 3.60 50.44 -20.49
N GLU A 478 4.31 51.46 -19.97
CA GLU A 478 3.95 52.87 -20.18
C GLU A 478 4.61 53.53 -21.41
N LYS A 479 5.42 52.80 -22.20
CA LYS A 479 6.18 53.40 -23.30
C LYS A 479 5.62 53.22 -24.72
N LEU A 480 4.50 52.52 -24.90
CA LEU A 480 3.98 52.16 -26.23
C LEU A 480 2.66 52.87 -26.63
N LEU A 481 2.20 53.86 -25.87
CA LEU A 481 0.94 54.57 -26.12
C LEU A 481 1.09 56.00 -26.67
N GLN A 482 2.17 56.30 -27.38
CA GLN A 482 2.27 57.54 -28.15
C GLN A 482 2.77 57.24 -29.56
N THR A 483 1.83 57.08 -30.50
CA THR A 483 1.61 58.01 -31.62
C THR A 483 0.69 57.37 -32.67
N SER A 484 -0.45 58.02 -32.90
CA SER A 484 -1.10 58.33 -34.20
C SER A 484 -0.58 57.61 -35.45
N ASP A 485 -1.35 57.18 -36.44
CA ASP A 485 -2.74 57.40 -36.86
C ASP A 485 -2.90 56.58 -38.16
N ILE A 486 -4.13 56.52 -38.68
CA ILE A 486 -4.59 56.03 -39.98
C ILE A 486 -5.54 54.85 -39.82
N GLY A 487 -6.79 55.23 -39.64
CA GLY A 487 -7.94 54.36 -39.80
C GLY A 487 -9.24 55.11 -39.95
N SER A 488 -9.19 56.34 -40.48
CA SER A 488 -10.37 57.07 -40.93
C SER A 488 -11.27 56.17 -41.78
N LYS A 489 -12.55 56.16 -41.42
CA LYS A 489 -13.69 55.53 -42.09
C LYS A 489 -13.92 54.06 -41.72
N ILE A 490 -14.66 53.84 -40.64
CA ILE A 490 -16.10 53.52 -40.72
C ILE A 490 -16.72 54.10 -39.46
N ASP A 491 -17.06 55.38 -39.57
CA ASP A 491 -18.18 55.95 -38.84
C ASP A 491 -19.38 55.84 -39.81
N VAL A 492 -20.59 55.73 -39.28
CA VAL A 492 -21.88 55.50 -39.96
C VAL A 492 -22.30 54.00 -40.02
N LEU A 493 -22.73 53.48 -38.88
CA LEU A 493 -24.16 53.15 -38.68
C LEU A 493 -24.43 52.75 -37.21
N GLU A 494 -25.38 53.48 -36.62
CA GLU A 494 -26.26 53.08 -35.51
C GLU A 494 -25.76 53.26 -34.07
N ARG A 495 -25.96 54.51 -33.62
CA ARG A 495 -26.43 54.79 -32.26
C ARG A 495 -27.67 53.93 -31.96
N HIS A 496 -27.51 52.91 -31.11
CA HIS A 496 -28.48 52.57 -30.07
C HIS A 496 -27.77 51.82 -28.94
N THR A 497 -27.91 52.35 -27.73
CA THR A 497 -27.47 51.80 -26.44
C THR A 497 -25.96 51.56 -26.30
N SER A 498 -25.25 52.45 -25.60
CA SER A 498 -23.91 52.11 -25.10
C SER A 498 -24.04 51.07 -23.97
N LEU A 499 -24.26 49.81 -24.35
CA LEU A 499 -24.22 48.69 -23.43
C LEU A 499 -22.78 48.57 -22.93
N SER A 500 -22.58 48.85 -21.65
CA SER A 500 -21.30 48.64 -20.98
C SER A 500 -20.90 47.17 -21.11
N ILE A 501 -19.78 46.88 -21.78
CA ILE A 501 -19.25 45.53 -21.84
C ILE A 501 -18.67 45.19 -20.47
N ARG A 502 -19.35 44.33 -19.73
CA ARG A 502 -18.83 43.72 -18.50
C ARG A 502 -18.24 42.36 -18.86
N LYS A 503 -16.93 42.19 -18.67
CA LYS A 503 -16.28 40.87 -18.73
C LYS A 503 -16.33 40.19 -17.37
N SER A 504 -16.42 38.86 -17.35
CA SER A 504 -16.25 38.10 -16.12
C SER A 504 -14.82 38.30 -15.60
N ARG A 505 -14.65 38.43 -14.28
CA ARG A 505 -13.33 38.43 -13.65
C ARG A 505 -12.72 37.04 -13.78
N ALA A 506 -11.39 36.91 -13.73
CA ALA A 506 -10.71 35.61 -13.71
C ALA A 506 -11.22 34.69 -12.58
N ALA A 507 -11.62 35.26 -11.43
CA ALA A 507 -12.27 34.55 -10.33
C ALA A 507 -13.63 33.91 -10.69
N ASN A 508 -14.23 34.30 -11.80
CA ASN A 508 -15.47 33.75 -12.35
C ASN A 508 -15.22 32.82 -13.56
N SER A 509 -13.97 32.44 -13.84
CA SER A 509 -13.69 31.39 -14.80
C SER A 509 -14.24 30.06 -14.31
N VAL A 510 -14.46 29.11 -15.23
CA VAL A 510 -14.88 27.75 -14.89
C VAL A 510 -13.88 27.11 -13.93
N GLN A 511 -12.57 27.25 -14.17
CA GLN A 511 -11.54 26.68 -13.31
C GLN A 511 -11.59 27.24 -11.87
N SER A 512 -11.77 28.56 -11.72
CA SER A 512 -11.90 29.20 -10.41
C SER A 512 -13.22 28.80 -9.72
N LYS A 513 -14.30 28.72 -10.49
CA LYS A 513 -15.60 28.29 -9.96
C LYS A 513 -15.63 26.81 -9.59
N GLN A 514 -14.97 25.92 -10.32
CA GLN A 514 -14.81 24.52 -9.94
C GLN A 514 -14.02 24.33 -8.63
N ARG A 515 -13.12 25.27 -8.29
CA ARG A 515 -12.40 25.27 -7.00
C ARG A 515 -13.22 25.82 -5.83
N THR A 516 -14.28 26.58 -6.10
CA THR A 516 -15.03 27.32 -5.07
C THR A 516 -16.48 26.87 -4.91
N LEU A 517 -17.09 26.32 -5.96
CA LEU A 517 -18.40 25.70 -5.92
C LEU A 517 -18.27 24.29 -5.36
N GLN A 518 -19.09 23.96 -4.38
CA GLN A 518 -19.16 22.63 -3.81
C GLN A 518 -19.81 21.67 -4.81
N LEU A 519 -19.28 20.45 -4.86
CA LEU A 519 -19.90 19.36 -5.61
C LEU A 519 -21.17 18.92 -4.86
N ASP A 520 -22.20 18.47 -5.58
CA ASP A 520 -23.36 17.87 -4.93
C ASP A 520 -22.93 16.58 -4.22
N ARG A 521 -23.33 16.40 -2.96
CA ARG A 521 -22.93 15.29 -2.09
C ARG A 521 -23.09 13.92 -2.76
N LYS A 522 -24.12 13.74 -3.60
CA LYS A 522 -24.35 12.47 -4.33
C LYS A 522 -23.32 12.16 -5.42
N PHE A 523 -22.37 13.06 -5.66
CA PHE A 523 -21.26 12.89 -6.61
C PHE A 523 -19.88 13.07 -5.94
N GLU A 524 -19.81 13.13 -4.61
CA GLU A 524 -18.56 13.28 -3.84
C GLU A 524 -17.87 11.92 -3.59
N PHE A 525 -17.32 11.31 -4.64
CA PHE A 525 -16.71 9.98 -4.55
C PHE A 525 -15.37 9.95 -3.77
N GLY A 526 -14.57 11.02 -3.86
CA GLY A 526 -13.17 11.06 -3.40
C GLY A 526 -12.96 11.11 -1.88
N ASN A 527 -13.96 11.51 -1.10
CA ASN A 527 -13.88 11.49 0.37
C ASN A 527 -14.27 10.14 0.98
N ALA A 528 -14.92 9.27 0.20
CA ALA A 528 -15.54 8.03 0.67
C ALA A 528 -14.71 6.78 0.37
N ASN A 529 -13.93 6.77 -0.73
CA ASN A 529 -13.10 5.64 -1.12
C ASN A 529 -11.91 6.08 -2.02
N PRO A 530 -10.64 5.90 -1.60
CA PRO A 530 -9.46 6.26 -2.41
C PRO A 530 -9.36 5.45 -3.71
N PHE A 531 -10.00 4.28 -3.82
CA PHE A 531 -10.12 3.52 -5.06
C PHE A 531 -11.07 4.16 -6.10
N HIS A 532 -11.72 5.30 -5.82
CA HIS A 532 -12.49 6.07 -6.80
C HIS A 532 -11.78 7.36 -7.22
N THR A 533 -10.45 7.38 -7.13
CA THR A 533 -9.61 8.52 -7.51
C THR A 533 -8.71 8.17 -8.69
N ASP A 534 -8.23 9.21 -9.38
CA ASP A 534 -7.26 9.11 -10.47
C ASP A 534 -7.62 8.07 -11.56
N ILE A 535 -6.82 7.01 -11.71
CA ILE A 535 -7.03 5.95 -12.72
C ILE A 535 -8.30 5.10 -12.47
N ASN A 536 -8.90 5.19 -11.30
CA ASN A 536 -10.12 4.46 -10.93
C ASN A 536 -11.32 5.41 -10.69
N ALA A 537 -11.22 6.67 -11.10
CA ALA A 537 -12.34 7.60 -10.98
C ALA A 537 -13.58 7.09 -11.76
N PRO A 538 -14.81 7.21 -11.20
CA PRO A 538 -16.02 6.73 -11.85
C PRO A 538 -16.21 7.34 -13.24
N THR A 539 -16.52 6.52 -14.24
CA THR A 539 -16.61 6.97 -15.64
C THR A 539 -18.05 7.24 -16.07
N ARG A 540 -19.01 6.42 -15.61
CA ARG A 540 -20.45 6.68 -15.63
C ARG A 540 -21.06 6.90 -17.02
N PHE A 541 -20.64 6.08 -17.98
CA PHE A 541 -21.18 6.11 -19.35
C PHE A 541 -21.58 4.73 -19.87
N ASP A 542 -22.53 4.74 -20.82
CA ASP A 542 -22.67 3.67 -21.80
C ASP A 542 -22.04 4.19 -23.10
N ALA A 543 -21.23 3.38 -23.78
CA ALA A 543 -20.52 3.80 -24.98
C ALA A 543 -20.30 2.65 -25.97
N GLU A 544 -20.12 3.00 -27.23
CA GLU A 544 -19.63 2.09 -28.27
C GLU A 544 -18.55 2.77 -29.10
N VAL A 545 -17.54 1.99 -29.50
CA VAL A 545 -16.43 2.42 -30.35
C VAL A 545 -16.25 1.37 -31.43
N GLY A 546 -16.58 1.73 -32.68
CA GLY A 546 -16.35 0.85 -33.81
C GLY A 546 -14.94 1.00 -34.37
N SER A 547 -14.37 -0.11 -34.83
CA SER A 547 -13.04 -0.15 -35.44
C SER A 547 -11.99 0.57 -34.60
N CYS A 548 -11.75 0.05 -33.40
CA CYS A 548 -10.80 0.61 -32.45
C CYS A 548 -9.41 0.80 -33.08
N LEU A 549 -8.64 1.75 -32.56
CA LEU A 549 -7.28 2.00 -33.03
C LEU A 549 -6.37 0.85 -32.62
N VAL A 550 -5.62 0.30 -33.57
CA VAL A 550 -4.73 -0.87 -33.36
C VAL A 550 -3.27 -0.50 -33.61
N ARG A 551 -2.38 -0.97 -32.74
CA ARG A 551 -0.92 -1.04 -32.97
C ARG A 551 -0.49 -2.50 -33.08
N GLY A 552 0.30 -2.82 -34.12
CA GLY A 552 0.60 -4.20 -34.49
C GLY A 552 -0.52 -4.78 -35.36
N ASP A 553 -0.59 -6.11 -35.42
CA ASP A 553 -1.61 -6.83 -36.18
C ASP A 553 -2.47 -7.65 -35.21
N VAL A 554 -3.79 -7.46 -35.26
CA VAL A 554 -4.72 -8.29 -34.49
C VAL A 554 -4.64 -9.72 -35.02
N PRO A 555 -4.34 -10.73 -34.17
CA PRO A 555 -4.27 -12.11 -34.62
C PRO A 555 -5.56 -12.57 -35.31
N LEU A 556 -5.44 -13.09 -36.53
CA LEU A 556 -6.60 -13.45 -37.35
C LEU A 556 -7.34 -14.68 -36.81
N GLU A 557 -6.72 -15.44 -35.90
CA GLU A 557 -7.34 -16.58 -35.22
C GLU A 557 -8.35 -16.15 -34.15
N LEU A 558 -8.27 -14.90 -33.64
CA LEU A 558 -9.24 -14.38 -32.66
C LEU A 558 -10.56 -14.02 -33.36
N ASP A 559 -11.60 -14.82 -33.15
CA ASP A 559 -12.96 -14.56 -33.64
C ASP A 559 -14.01 -14.84 -32.55
N GLY A 560 -14.25 -13.85 -31.70
CA GLY A 560 -15.09 -13.99 -30.52
C GLY A 560 -15.21 -12.66 -29.78
N THR A 561 -15.66 -12.72 -28.53
CA THR A 561 -15.79 -11.52 -27.69
C THR A 561 -15.18 -11.78 -26.33
N PHE A 562 -14.31 -10.87 -25.90
CA PHE A 562 -13.85 -10.80 -24.52
C PHE A 562 -14.82 -9.91 -23.73
N TYR A 563 -15.51 -10.52 -22.76
CA TYR A 563 -16.36 -9.79 -21.82
C TYR A 563 -15.66 -9.69 -20.48
N ARG A 564 -15.79 -8.55 -19.80
CA ARG A 564 -15.54 -8.42 -18.36
C ARG A 564 -16.48 -7.41 -17.75
N VAL A 565 -16.52 -7.33 -16.42
CA VAL A 565 -17.34 -6.35 -15.72
C VAL A 565 -16.49 -5.46 -14.81
N ALA A 566 -16.84 -4.17 -14.76
CA ALA A 566 -16.25 -3.16 -13.89
C ALA A 566 -17.18 -2.77 -12.75
N CYS A 567 -16.61 -2.30 -11.65
CA CYS A 567 -17.36 -1.67 -10.56
C CYS A 567 -17.32 -0.15 -10.78
N ASP A 568 -18.38 0.43 -11.32
CA ASP A 568 -18.43 1.86 -11.69
C ASP A 568 -19.65 2.55 -11.06
N PRO A 569 -19.52 3.17 -9.87
CA PRO A 569 -20.67 3.73 -9.16
C PRO A 569 -21.28 4.95 -9.88
N ILE A 570 -22.61 4.98 -10.03
CA ILE A 570 -23.30 6.14 -10.61
C ILE A 570 -23.39 7.30 -9.61
N PHE A 571 -23.70 6.97 -8.36
CA PHE A 571 -23.84 7.87 -7.23
C PHE A 571 -22.84 7.54 -6.14
N ALA A 572 -22.41 8.56 -5.40
CA ALA A 572 -21.65 8.37 -4.18
C ALA A 572 -22.54 7.67 -3.13
N ASN A 573 -21.92 6.83 -2.29
CA ASN A 573 -22.64 6.10 -1.25
C ASN A 573 -23.40 7.04 -0.32
N ARG A 574 -24.63 6.66 0.03
CA ARG A 574 -25.55 7.45 0.86
C ARG A 574 -24.93 7.89 2.19
N ASN A 575 -24.14 7.02 2.82
CA ASN A 575 -23.55 7.25 4.14
C ASN A 575 -22.06 7.66 4.10
N GLY A 576 -21.49 7.85 2.91
CA GLY A 576 -20.12 8.33 2.72
C GLY A 576 -19.01 7.32 3.09
N LYS A 577 -19.35 6.07 3.43
CA LYS A 577 -18.41 4.96 3.63
C LYS A 577 -18.75 3.84 2.67
N ASP A 578 -17.81 3.48 1.79
CA ASP A 578 -18.04 2.38 0.86
C ASP A 578 -16.74 1.72 0.38
N ILE A 579 -16.89 0.56 -0.24
CA ILE A 579 -15.80 -0.23 -0.83
C ILE A 579 -15.99 -0.32 -2.33
N TRP A 580 -14.91 -0.52 -3.08
CA TRP A 580 -14.94 -0.39 -4.55
C TRP A 580 -15.80 -1.49 -5.19
N ILE A 581 -15.85 -2.69 -4.59
CA ILE A 581 -16.69 -3.82 -5.05
C ILE A 581 -18.19 -3.61 -4.84
N ASN A 582 -18.63 -2.45 -4.35
CA ASN A 582 -20.04 -2.06 -4.23
C ASN A 582 -20.53 -1.15 -5.37
N GLY A 583 -19.66 -0.77 -6.33
CA GLY A 583 -20.03 0.03 -7.49
C GLY A 583 -20.91 -0.73 -8.49
N ASP A 584 -21.77 -0.04 -9.23
CA ASP A 584 -22.67 -0.67 -10.21
C ASP A 584 -21.90 -1.41 -11.31
N GLY A 585 -22.41 -2.55 -11.76
CA GLY A 585 -21.76 -3.35 -12.79
C GLY A 585 -21.78 -2.68 -14.16
N ALA A 586 -20.61 -2.46 -14.77
CA ALA A 586 -20.48 -2.00 -16.16
C ALA A 586 -19.76 -3.07 -16.98
N ILE A 587 -20.46 -3.68 -17.94
CA ILE A 587 -19.90 -4.71 -18.82
C ILE A 587 -19.06 -4.02 -19.88
N HIS A 588 -17.85 -4.53 -20.10
CA HIS A 588 -17.00 -4.20 -21.23
C HIS A 588 -16.99 -5.39 -22.19
N ALA A 589 -17.19 -5.15 -23.48
CA ALA A 589 -17.12 -6.15 -24.53
C ALA A 589 -16.15 -5.70 -25.63
N TRP A 590 -15.09 -6.47 -25.87
CA TRP A 590 -14.20 -6.31 -27.02
C TRP A 590 -14.45 -7.45 -27.99
N ARG A 591 -15.02 -7.13 -29.15
CA ARG A 591 -15.37 -8.11 -30.17
C ARG A 591 -14.33 -8.12 -31.27
N PHE A 592 -13.76 -9.30 -31.48
CA PHE A 592 -12.76 -9.57 -32.48
C PHE A 592 -13.39 -10.24 -33.69
N SER A 593 -13.03 -9.76 -34.87
CA SER A 593 -13.31 -10.49 -36.10
C SER A 593 -12.46 -10.02 -37.26
N ASN A 594 -11.76 -10.97 -37.89
CA ASN A 594 -10.95 -10.75 -39.09
C ASN A 594 -10.03 -9.52 -38.98
N GLY A 595 -9.31 -9.43 -37.88
CA GLY A 595 -8.34 -8.35 -37.62
C GLY A 595 -8.93 -7.02 -37.15
N VAL A 596 -10.25 -6.91 -36.99
CA VAL A 596 -10.93 -5.70 -36.48
C VAL A 596 -11.42 -5.95 -35.06
N VAL A 597 -11.34 -4.90 -34.22
CA VAL A 597 -11.85 -4.92 -32.84
C VAL A 597 -12.87 -3.82 -32.63
N ASP A 598 -14.07 -4.19 -32.24
CA ASP A 598 -15.13 -3.28 -31.78
C ASP A 598 -15.21 -3.30 -30.25
N PHE A 599 -15.61 -2.19 -29.65
CA PHE A 599 -15.83 -2.07 -28.21
C PHE A 599 -17.23 -1.58 -27.87
N LYS A 600 -17.83 -2.16 -26.82
CA LYS A 600 -19.05 -1.64 -26.20
C LYS A 600 -18.99 -1.75 -24.69
N GLN A 601 -19.46 -0.71 -24.02
CA GLN A 601 -19.74 -0.69 -22.60
C GLN A 601 -21.21 -0.42 -22.33
N LYS A 602 -21.82 -1.22 -21.46
CA LYS A 602 -23.14 -0.94 -20.87
C LYS A 602 -23.21 -1.32 -19.41
N TYR A 603 -23.92 -0.51 -18.64
CA TYR A 603 -24.33 -0.86 -17.29
C TYR A 603 -25.35 -2.00 -17.25
N VAL A 604 -25.17 -2.89 -16.28
CA VAL A 604 -26.16 -3.88 -15.88
C VAL A 604 -27.30 -3.17 -15.18
N ARG A 605 -28.51 -3.27 -15.74
CA ARG A 605 -29.71 -2.62 -15.19
C ARG A 605 -30.32 -3.47 -14.08
N THR A 606 -29.59 -3.64 -12.98
CA THR A 606 -30.09 -4.30 -11.76
C THR A 606 -31.28 -3.53 -11.17
N PRO A 607 -32.09 -4.15 -10.28
CA PRO A 607 -33.11 -3.41 -9.51
C PRO A 607 -32.52 -2.16 -8.85
N ARG A 608 -31.36 -2.29 -8.22
CA ARG A 608 -30.58 -1.18 -7.66
C ARG A 608 -30.34 -0.05 -8.66
N PHE A 609 -29.75 -0.37 -9.80
CA PHE A 609 -29.46 0.60 -10.86
C PHE A 609 -30.73 1.36 -11.28
N VAL A 610 -31.83 0.63 -11.51
CA VAL A 610 -33.09 1.19 -12.00
C VAL A 610 -33.71 2.13 -10.97
N TYR A 611 -33.75 1.72 -9.70
CA TYR A 611 -34.38 2.49 -8.63
C TYR A 611 -33.62 3.79 -8.35
N GLU A 612 -32.29 3.73 -8.24
CA GLU A 612 -31.48 4.93 -8.01
C GLU A 612 -31.53 5.89 -9.20
N ARG A 613 -31.61 5.37 -10.43
CA ARG A 613 -31.75 6.23 -11.62
C ARG A 613 -33.12 6.90 -11.71
N ALA A 614 -34.17 6.21 -11.28
CA ALA A 614 -35.51 6.77 -11.18
C ALA A 614 -35.58 7.85 -10.08
N ALA A 615 -34.99 7.58 -8.91
CA ALA A 615 -34.95 8.51 -7.78
C ALA A 615 -33.98 9.70 -7.98
N ARG A 616 -32.96 9.53 -8.83
CA ARG A 616 -31.86 10.49 -9.07
C ARG A 616 -31.03 10.81 -7.81
N GLU A 617 -30.95 9.83 -6.93
CA GLU A 617 -30.24 9.85 -5.64
C GLU A 617 -29.85 8.41 -5.23
N PRO A 618 -28.81 8.24 -4.38
CA PRO A 618 -28.46 6.92 -3.85
C PRO A 618 -29.52 6.42 -2.86
N LEU A 619 -29.98 5.19 -3.07
CA LEU A 619 -30.96 4.48 -2.24
C LEU A 619 -30.29 3.33 -1.48
N PHE A 620 -29.31 2.67 -2.07
CA PHE A 620 -28.66 1.51 -1.47
C PHE A 620 -27.50 1.93 -0.56
N GLY A 621 -27.23 1.09 0.44
CA GLY A 621 -26.29 1.38 1.51
C GLY A 621 -24.87 0.88 1.25
N THR A 622 -24.12 0.75 2.34
CA THR A 622 -22.79 0.11 2.36
C THR A 622 -22.89 -1.36 1.90
N TYR A 623 -21.82 -1.89 1.33
CA TYR A 623 -21.76 -3.24 0.74
C TYR A 623 -22.50 -4.32 1.54
N ARG A 624 -23.46 -4.98 0.88
CA ARG A 624 -24.32 -6.05 1.41
C ARG A 624 -25.05 -5.70 2.72
N ASN A 625 -25.29 -4.42 2.99
CA ASN A 625 -25.95 -3.94 4.20
C ASN A 625 -27.26 -3.18 3.90
N PRO A 626 -28.42 -3.85 3.94
CA PRO A 626 -29.72 -3.19 3.73
C PRO A 626 -30.07 -2.20 4.85
N TYR A 627 -29.53 -2.36 6.07
CA TYR A 627 -29.75 -1.43 7.18
C TYR A 627 -29.09 -0.06 6.96
N ALA A 628 -28.10 0.02 6.07
CA ALA A 628 -27.45 1.26 5.66
C ALA A 628 -28.19 1.95 4.49
N GLY A 629 -29.19 1.30 3.89
CA GLY A 629 -29.97 1.83 2.77
C GLY A 629 -31.16 2.69 3.18
N ASP A 630 -31.90 3.15 2.18
CA ASP A 630 -33.20 3.79 2.33
C ASP A 630 -34.27 2.72 2.62
N GLU A 631 -35.24 3.02 3.48
CA GLU A 631 -36.30 2.07 3.87
C GLU A 631 -37.10 1.52 2.68
N ARG A 632 -37.17 2.30 1.58
CA ARG A 632 -37.85 1.91 0.33
C ARG A 632 -37.26 0.68 -0.33
N VAL A 633 -35.99 0.38 -0.09
CA VAL A 633 -35.23 -0.69 -0.77
C VAL A 633 -34.69 -1.74 0.20
N PHE A 634 -35.22 -1.80 1.41
CA PHE A 634 -34.73 -2.69 2.47
C PHE A 634 -34.88 -4.18 2.11
N ASP A 635 -36.04 -4.56 1.56
CA ASP A 635 -36.38 -5.94 1.18
C ASP A 635 -36.02 -6.28 -0.28
N ASP A 636 -35.40 -5.34 -1.00
CA ASP A 636 -35.03 -5.52 -2.41
C ASP A 636 -33.67 -6.22 -2.56
N ILE A 637 -33.42 -6.76 -3.75
CA ILE A 637 -32.12 -7.35 -4.11
C ILE A 637 -31.04 -6.26 -4.12
N GLN A 638 -30.03 -6.45 -3.27
CA GLN A 638 -28.97 -5.46 -3.01
C GLN A 638 -27.84 -5.49 -4.05
N GLY A 639 -27.68 -6.62 -4.76
CA GLY A 639 -26.52 -6.89 -5.61
C GLY A 639 -26.33 -5.91 -6.78
N PRO A 640 -25.14 -5.32 -6.94
CA PRO A 640 -24.83 -4.41 -8.05
C PRO A 640 -24.54 -5.11 -9.39
N GLY A 641 -24.46 -6.45 -9.43
CA GLY A 641 -24.20 -7.21 -10.65
C GLY A 641 -22.84 -6.90 -11.28
N ASN A 642 -21.75 -6.97 -10.51
CA ASN A 642 -20.48 -6.34 -10.87
C ASN A 642 -19.22 -7.23 -10.77
N THR A 643 -19.36 -8.55 -10.57
CA THR A 643 -18.23 -9.41 -10.19
C THR A 643 -17.74 -10.29 -11.34
N HIS A 644 -18.62 -10.97 -12.06
CA HIS A 644 -18.20 -11.84 -13.17
C HIS A 644 -19.25 -11.84 -14.30
N VAL A 645 -18.81 -12.03 -15.54
CA VAL A 645 -19.66 -12.29 -16.70
C VAL A 645 -19.39 -13.67 -17.27
N HIS A 646 -20.39 -14.55 -17.25
CA HIS A 646 -20.31 -15.94 -17.74
C HIS A 646 -21.22 -16.16 -18.95
N SER A 647 -20.78 -16.99 -19.90
CA SER A 647 -21.67 -17.44 -20.97
C SER A 647 -22.61 -18.53 -20.46
N TRP A 648 -23.89 -18.41 -20.76
CA TRP A 648 -24.91 -19.37 -20.36
C TRP A 648 -25.99 -19.51 -21.44
N HIS A 649 -25.98 -20.64 -22.15
CA HIS A 649 -27.03 -21.00 -23.12
C HIS A 649 -27.46 -19.86 -24.06
N GLY A 650 -26.49 -19.11 -24.59
CA GLY A 650 -26.72 -17.98 -25.51
C GLY A 650 -26.95 -16.62 -24.87
N TRP A 651 -26.98 -16.56 -23.55
CA TRP A 651 -26.99 -15.34 -22.75
C TRP A 651 -25.64 -15.12 -22.08
N LEU A 652 -25.45 -13.92 -21.54
CA LEU A 652 -24.47 -13.68 -20.51
C LEU A 652 -25.17 -13.64 -19.16
N LEU A 653 -24.60 -14.30 -18.16
CA LEU A 653 -24.96 -14.14 -16.75
C LEU A 653 -23.95 -13.21 -16.10
N VAL A 654 -24.41 -12.06 -15.65
CA VAL A 654 -23.60 -11.19 -14.80
C VAL A 654 -23.88 -11.55 -13.35
N CYS A 655 -22.86 -12.08 -12.69
CA CYS A 655 -22.98 -12.67 -11.37
C CYS A 655 -22.49 -11.71 -10.27
N LYS A 656 -23.16 -11.80 -9.12
CA LYS A 656 -22.75 -11.24 -7.84
C LYS A 656 -23.21 -12.22 -6.76
N GLU A 657 -22.31 -12.61 -5.88
CA GLU A 657 -22.50 -13.68 -4.90
C GLU A 657 -23.60 -13.46 -3.84
N ASP A 658 -24.19 -12.27 -3.77
CA ASP A 658 -25.23 -11.90 -2.82
C ASP A 658 -26.65 -11.94 -3.40
N SER A 659 -26.79 -12.33 -4.67
CA SER A 659 -28.03 -12.22 -5.44
C SER A 659 -28.08 -13.31 -6.52
N PRO A 660 -29.25 -13.57 -7.14
CA PRO A 660 -29.30 -14.35 -8.37
C PRO A 660 -28.58 -13.62 -9.51
N PRO A 661 -28.10 -14.34 -10.54
CA PRO A 661 -27.42 -13.71 -11.66
C PRO A 661 -28.38 -12.87 -12.52
N ILE A 662 -27.82 -11.90 -13.24
CA ILE A 662 -28.57 -11.08 -14.19
C ILE A 662 -28.28 -11.54 -15.62
N ALA A 663 -29.32 -11.94 -16.35
CA ALA A 663 -29.21 -12.26 -17.77
C ALA A 663 -29.07 -11.01 -18.63
N VAL A 664 -28.17 -11.06 -19.60
CA VAL A 664 -27.83 -9.98 -20.53
C VAL A 664 -27.66 -10.55 -21.94
N ASP A 665 -28.15 -9.82 -22.96
CA ASP A 665 -27.91 -10.17 -24.36
C ASP A 665 -26.41 -9.94 -24.71
N PRO A 666 -25.69 -10.94 -25.23
CA PRO A 666 -24.25 -10.85 -25.47
C PRO A 666 -23.86 -9.82 -26.54
N ASP A 667 -24.77 -9.44 -27.44
CA ASP A 667 -24.46 -8.53 -28.53
C ASP A 667 -24.88 -7.10 -28.23
N THR A 668 -26.09 -6.90 -27.72
CA THR A 668 -26.59 -5.55 -27.42
C THR A 668 -26.15 -5.04 -26.05
N LEU A 669 -25.73 -5.97 -25.17
CA LEU A 669 -25.52 -5.78 -23.74
C LEU A 669 -26.75 -5.23 -23.01
N ASP A 670 -27.95 -5.42 -23.57
CA ASP A 670 -29.19 -5.07 -22.88
C ASP A 670 -29.48 -6.08 -21.78
N THR A 671 -29.79 -5.57 -20.59
CA THR A 671 -30.23 -6.37 -19.46
C THR A 671 -31.61 -6.94 -19.72
N ILE A 672 -31.73 -8.26 -19.56
CA ILE A 672 -32.98 -9.01 -19.70
C ILE A 672 -33.68 -9.05 -18.34
N GLY A 673 -32.94 -9.36 -17.27
CA GLY A 673 -33.45 -9.37 -15.91
C GLY A 673 -32.76 -10.40 -15.03
N ILE A 674 -33.28 -10.56 -13.82
CA ILE A 674 -32.88 -11.61 -12.87
C ILE A 674 -33.15 -12.97 -13.51
N TYR A 675 -32.19 -13.89 -13.41
CA TYR A 675 -32.27 -15.23 -13.98
C TYR A 675 -32.24 -16.30 -12.89
N ASP A 676 -33.27 -17.14 -12.86
CA ASP A 676 -33.51 -18.16 -11.82
C ASP A 676 -33.42 -19.59 -12.35
N PHE A 677 -32.85 -19.77 -13.56
CA PHE A 677 -32.70 -21.06 -14.23
C PHE A 677 -34.05 -21.78 -14.41
N GLU A 678 -35.07 -21.06 -14.89
CA GLU A 678 -36.41 -21.59 -15.10
C GLU A 678 -37.03 -22.12 -13.79
N GLY A 679 -36.80 -21.39 -12.69
CA GLY A 679 -37.22 -21.74 -11.34
C GLY A 679 -36.36 -22.78 -10.64
N GLN A 680 -35.27 -23.27 -11.25
CA GLN A 680 -34.40 -24.28 -10.67
C GLN A 680 -33.50 -23.73 -9.54
N LEU A 681 -33.36 -22.40 -9.38
CA LEU A 681 -32.59 -21.83 -8.25
C LEU A 681 -33.33 -21.88 -6.91
N ASN A 682 -34.67 -21.84 -6.93
CA ASN A 682 -35.52 -21.85 -5.73
C ASN A 682 -35.23 -23.09 -4.85
N PRO A 683 -35.06 -22.96 -3.52
CA PRO A 683 -35.28 -21.77 -2.68
C PRO A 683 -34.05 -20.90 -2.39
N ALA A 684 -32.94 -21.07 -3.10
CA ALA A 684 -31.79 -20.23 -2.83
C ALA A 684 -31.99 -18.77 -3.27
N GLU A 685 -31.54 -17.85 -2.44
CA GLU A 685 -31.61 -16.41 -2.67
C GLU A 685 -30.39 -15.85 -3.40
N THR A 686 -29.27 -16.59 -3.43
CA THR A 686 -27.99 -16.14 -3.98
C THR A 686 -27.47 -17.08 -5.07
N PHE A 687 -26.44 -16.67 -5.80
CA PHE A 687 -25.71 -17.52 -6.75
C PHE A 687 -24.26 -17.06 -6.88
N THR A 688 -23.31 -17.99 -6.93
CA THR A 688 -21.87 -17.70 -6.98
C THR A 688 -21.47 -16.79 -8.16
N ALA A 689 -20.46 -15.94 -7.92
CA ALA A 689 -19.78 -15.22 -8.99
C ALA A 689 -18.78 -16.10 -9.77
N HIS A 690 -18.52 -17.32 -9.30
CA HIS A 690 -17.43 -18.17 -9.77
C HIS A 690 -17.87 -19.59 -10.17
N PRO A 691 -18.89 -19.74 -11.04
CA PRO A 691 -19.23 -21.04 -11.60
C PRO A 691 -18.04 -21.63 -12.36
N LYS A 692 -17.94 -22.96 -12.37
CA LYS A 692 -16.86 -23.70 -13.04
C LYS A 692 -17.45 -24.62 -14.10
N VAL A 693 -17.00 -24.46 -15.34
CA VAL A 693 -17.46 -25.28 -16.47
C VAL A 693 -16.42 -26.36 -16.74
N ASP A 694 -16.84 -27.61 -16.72
CA ASP A 694 -16.00 -28.74 -17.13
C ASP A 694 -16.07 -28.87 -18.66
N ALA A 695 -14.96 -28.56 -19.33
CA ALA A 695 -14.88 -28.57 -20.79
C ALA A 695 -15.07 -29.97 -21.42
N VAL A 696 -14.99 -31.07 -20.66
CA VAL A 696 -15.19 -32.43 -21.16
C VAL A 696 -16.67 -32.82 -21.13
N SER A 697 -17.30 -32.70 -19.97
CA SER A 697 -18.71 -33.06 -19.81
C SER A 697 -19.67 -31.97 -20.31
N GLY A 698 -19.23 -30.72 -20.29
CA GLY A 698 -20.06 -29.53 -20.47
C GLY A 698 -20.89 -29.19 -19.22
N ASP A 699 -20.69 -29.91 -18.11
CA ASP A 699 -21.38 -29.60 -16.86
C ASP A 699 -20.87 -28.29 -16.28
N THR A 700 -21.78 -27.53 -15.64
CA THR A 700 -21.43 -26.37 -14.85
C THR A 700 -21.69 -26.65 -13.38
N MET A 701 -20.65 -26.52 -12.57
CA MET A 701 -20.73 -26.59 -11.12
C MET A 701 -20.92 -25.17 -10.59
N CYS A 702 -21.85 -25.00 -9.65
CA CYS A 702 -22.22 -23.74 -9.04
C CYS A 702 -22.53 -23.95 -7.55
N TYR A 703 -22.62 -22.85 -6.80
CA TYR A 703 -23.17 -22.88 -5.45
C TYR A 703 -23.81 -21.54 -5.08
N SER A 704 -24.50 -21.54 -3.95
CA SER A 704 -25.07 -20.38 -3.28
C SER A 704 -24.53 -20.32 -1.85
N MET A 705 -23.93 -19.20 -1.47
CA MET A 705 -23.57 -18.91 -0.08
C MET A 705 -24.72 -18.19 0.61
N GLU A 706 -24.90 -18.38 1.93
CA GLU A 706 -26.05 -17.82 2.66
C GLU A 706 -27.37 -18.11 1.93
N ALA A 707 -27.51 -19.34 1.42
CA ALA A 707 -28.49 -19.69 0.41
C ALA A 707 -29.94 -19.47 0.87
N SER A 708 -30.24 -19.60 2.16
CA SER A 708 -31.58 -19.36 2.73
C SER A 708 -31.78 -17.92 3.24
N GLY A 709 -30.86 -17.01 2.91
CA GLY A 709 -30.93 -15.60 3.23
C GLY A 709 -29.75 -15.10 4.07
N MET A 710 -29.68 -13.77 4.21
CA MET A 710 -28.60 -13.04 4.86
C MET A 710 -28.28 -13.58 6.27
N GLY A 711 -27.02 -13.96 6.49
CA GLY A 711 -26.50 -14.50 7.74
C GLY A 711 -26.79 -15.98 7.98
N SER A 712 -27.38 -16.69 7.02
CA SER A 712 -27.59 -18.13 7.12
C SER A 712 -26.29 -18.92 6.90
N ASN A 713 -26.17 -20.07 7.56
CA ASN A 713 -25.08 -21.02 7.33
C ASN A 713 -25.47 -22.10 6.31
N ASP A 714 -26.43 -21.82 5.44
CA ASP A 714 -26.83 -22.70 4.35
C ASP A 714 -25.94 -22.45 3.14
N LEU A 715 -25.26 -23.49 2.67
CA LEU A 715 -24.58 -23.51 1.38
C LEU A 715 -25.27 -24.54 0.49
N ALA A 716 -25.68 -24.13 -0.70
CA ALA A 716 -26.35 -25.01 -1.66
C ALA A 716 -25.48 -25.23 -2.88
N TYR A 717 -25.06 -26.47 -3.12
CA TYR A 717 -24.31 -26.89 -4.30
C TYR A 717 -25.25 -27.31 -5.42
N TYR A 718 -24.91 -26.94 -6.66
CA TYR A 718 -25.62 -27.36 -7.85
C TYR A 718 -24.68 -27.85 -8.94
N ARG A 719 -25.10 -28.90 -9.65
CA ARG A 719 -24.53 -29.26 -10.95
C ARG A 719 -25.60 -29.13 -12.02
N PHE A 720 -25.33 -28.33 -13.02
CA PHE A 720 -26.13 -28.25 -14.24
C PHE A 720 -25.44 -29.04 -15.35
N ASP A 721 -26.20 -29.81 -16.11
CA ASP A 721 -25.67 -30.43 -17.31
C ASP A 721 -25.44 -29.39 -18.43
N LYS A 722 -24.83 -29.83 -19.53
CA LYS A 722 -24.56 -29.00 -20.72
C LYS A 722 -25.79 -28.40 -21.42
N HIS A 723 -27.00 -28.74 -20.96
CA HIS A 723 -28.26 -28.22 -21.46
C HIS A 723 -28.96 -27.30 -20.45
N GLY A 724 -28.32 -27.01 -19.32
CA GLY A 724 -28.84 -26.10 -18.29
C GLY A 724 -29.84 -26.75 -17.35
N LYS A 725 -29.95 -28.09 -17.36
CA LYS A 725 -30.79 -28.81 -16.41
C LYS A 725 -30.01 -29.11 -15.13
N LYS A 726 -30.57 -28.76 -13.98
CA LYS A 726 -30.05 -29.12 -12.66
C LYS A 726 -30.15 -30.63 -12.47
N VAL A 727 -29.00 -31.28 -12.36
CA VAL A 727 -28.86 -32.74 -12.25
C VAL A 727 -28.41 -33.20 -10.87
N ASP A 728 -27.74 -32.32 -10.10
CA ASP A 728 -27.49 -32.52 -8.68
C ASP A 728 -27.81 -31.24 -7.90
N GLU A 729 -28.27 -31.43 -6.67
CA GLU A 729 -28.46 -30.38 -5.68
C GLU A 729 -28.16 -30.95 -4.29
N CYS A 730 -27.34 -30.25 -3.50
CA CYS A 730 -27.08 -30.64 -2.13
C CYS A 730 -26.93 -29.41 -1.24
N TRP A 731 -27.71 -29.38 -0.15
CA TRP A 731 -27.68 -28.33 0.85
C TRP A 731 -26.85 -28.81 2.04
N VAL A 732 -25.76 -28.10 2.34
CA VAL A 732 -24.86 -28.40 3.45
C VAL A 732 -24.88 -27.26 4.46
N LYS A 733 -24.67 -27.59 5.73
CA LYS A 733 -24.47 -26.60 6.78
C LYS A 733 -22.99 -26.26 6.87
N THR A 734 -22.66 -24.98 6.66
CA THR A 734 -21.33 -24.47 6.91
C THR A 734 -21.09 -24.36 8.42
N PRO A 735 -19.86 -24.60 8.93
CA PRO A 735 -19.63 -24.51 10.37
C PRO A 735 -19.63 -23.06 10.89
N ASP A 736 -19.30 -22.10 10.01
CA ASP A 736 -19.28 -20.67 10.25
C ASP A 736 -19.97 -19.93 9.09
N VAL A 737 -20.37 -18.68 9.30
CA VAL A 737 -20.88 -17.80 8.23
C VAL A 737 -19.76 -16.86 7.80
N THR A 738 -19.02 -17.29 6.79
CA THR A 738 -17.88 -16.53 6.25
C THR A 738 -17.99 -16.36 4.75
N TRP A 739 -17.22 -15.40 4.23
CA TRP A 739 -17.19 -15.08 2.82
C TRP A 739 -16.63 -16.28 2.03
N THR A 740 -17.51 -16.93 1.26
CA THR A 740 -17.20 -18.09 0.42
C THR A 740 -17.26 -17.62 -1.02
N HIS A 741 -16.20 -16.97 -1.48
CA HIS A 741 -16.20 -16.21 -2.73
C HIS A 741 -16.01 -17.10 -3.98
N ASP A 742 -15.07 -18.03 -3.90
CA ASP A 742 -14.67 -18.90 -5.01
C ASP A 742 -14.78 -20.39 -4.63
N MET A 743 -14.84 -21.25 -5.64
CA MET A 743 -14.84 -22.70 -5.48
C MET A 743 -13.94 -23.36 -6.51
N VAL A 744 -13.57 -24.61 -6.23
CA VAL A 744 -12.84 -25.46 -7.17
C VAL A 744 -13.67 -26.69 -7.51
N ALA A 745 -13.56 -27.14 -8.75
CA ALA A 745 -14.07 -28.44 -9.15
C ALA A 745 -12.93 -29.29 -9.70
N THR A 746 -13.00 -30.59 -9.40
CA THR A 746 -12.14 -31.65 -9.94
C THR A 746 -13.01 -32.66 -10.69
N GLU A 747 -12.43 -33.76 -11.14
CA GLU A 747 -13.18 -34.79 -11.85
C GLU A 747 -14.33 -35.36 -10.98
N ASN A 748 -14.09 -35.56 -9.69
CA ASN A 748 -14.99 -36.23 -8.75
C ASN A 748 -15.39 -35.39 -7.53
N TRP A 749 -14.73 -34.27 -7.25
CA TRP A 749 -14.97 -33.45 -6.05
C TRP A 749 -15.24 -31.98 -6.39
N VAL A 750 -16.01 -31.32 -5.55
CA VAL A 750 -16.10 -29.86 -5.47
C VAL A 750 -15.59 -29.40 -4.11
N ILE A 751 -14.92 -28.25 -4.10
CA ILE A 751 -14.26 -27.70 -2.92
C ILE A 751 -14.72 -26.26 -2.74
N PHE A 752 -15.33 -25.98 -1.58
CA PHE A 752 -15.76 -24.63 -1.19
C PHE A 752 -14.69 -24.00 -0.31
N HIS A 753 -14.19 -22.83 -0.70
CA HIS A 753 -13.22 -22.08 0.11
C HIS A 753 -13.95 -21.08 0.99
N MET A 754 -13.93 -21.36 2.29
CA MET A 754 -14.42 -20.48 3.32
C MET A 754 -13.25 -19.65 3.84
N SER A 755 -13.24 -18.37 3.49
CA SER A 755 -12.25 -17.43 3.98
C SER A 755 -12.46 -17.09 5.46
N ASN A 756 -11.53 -16.32 6.02
CA ASN A 756 -11.61 -15.82 7.37
C ASN A 756 -12.37 -14.47 7.49
N TYR A 757 -13.13 -14.05 6.46
CA TYR A 757 -14.00 -12.87 6.53
C TYR A 757 -15.37 -13.27 7.07
N GLN A 758 -15.66 -12.91 8.32
CA GLN A 758 -16.84 -13.33 9.06
C GLN A 758 -17.99 -12.34 8.94
N PHE A 759 -19.21 -12.86 8.88
CA PHE A 759 -20.45 -12.07 8.97
C PHE A 759 -20.59 -11.40 10.34
N ASP A 760 -20.93 -10.10 10.36
CA ASP A 760 -21.11 -9.32 11.60
C ASP A 760 -22.37 -8.43 11.52
N LEU A 761 -23.52 -8.99 11.93
CA LEU A 761 -24.81 -8.31 11.93
C LEU A 761 -24.85 -7.07 12.82
N ASP A 762 -24.11 -7.10 13.94
CA ASP A 762 -24.08 -6.00 14.90
C ASP A 762 -23.35 -4.80 14.30
N TYR A 763 -22.21 -5.03 13.63
CA TYR A 763 -21.49 -3.99 12.89
C TYR A 763 -22.32 -3.39 11.77
N MET A 764 -23.07 -4.22 11.03
CA MET A 764 -23.99 -3.74 10.00
C MET A 764 -25.05 -2.78 10.55
N LYS A 765 -25.72 -3.18 11.65
CA LYS A 765 -26.83 -2.41 12.23
C LYS A 765 -26.38 -1.17 13.00
N LYS A 766 -25.29 -1.28 13.77
CA LYS A 766 -24.86 -0.24 14.71
C LYS A 766 -23.93 0.78 14.07
N GLU A 767 -23.13 0.36 13.09
CA GLU A 767 -22.08 1.21 12.49
C GLU A 767 -22.30 1.50 11.01
N ASN A 768 -23.41 1.03 10.42
CA ASN A 768 -23.64 1.02 8.98
C ASN A 768 -22.44 0.36 8.23
N GLY A 769 -21.85 -0.65 8.87
CA GLY A 769 -20.66 -1.33 8.39
C GLY A 769 -20.92 -2.27 7.21
N THR A 770 -19.85 -2.81 6.65
CA THR A 770 -19.91 -3.89 5.65
C THR A 770 -20.46 -5.17 6.27
N HIS A 771 -21.03 -6.03 5.43
CA HIS A 771 -21.56 -7.33 5.84
C HIS A 771 -20.50 -8.27 6.45
N PHE A 772 -19.29 -8.29 5.88
CA PHE A 772 -18.17 -9.07 6.38
C PHE A 772 -17.10 -8.19 7.04
N ARG A 773 -16.38 -8.79 7.98
CA ARG A 773 -15.17 -8.26 8.61
C ARG A 773 -14.10 -9.35 8.70
N MET A 774 -12.84 -8.99 8.58
CA MET A 774 -11.75 -9.98 8.69
C MET A 774 -11.63 -10.47 10.13
N ASN A 775 -11.80 -11.77 10.36
CA ASN A 775 -11.50 -12.42 11.64
C ASN A 775 -10.23 -13.25 11.52
N ARG A 776 -9.11 -12.70 12.01
CA ARG A 776 -7.81 -13.39 11.96
C ARG A 776 -7.75 -14.72 12.74
N PHE A 777 -8.70 -14.96 13.64
CA PHE A 777 -8.75 -16.17 14.47
C PHE A 777 -9.54 -17.32 13.85
N LEU A 778 -10.32 -17.06 12.80
CA LEU A 778 -10.99 -18.12 12.03
C LEU A 778 -10.01 -18.70 11.00
N PRO A 779 -9.86 -20.03 10.92
CA PRO A 779 -9.05 -20.65 9.89
C PRO A 779 -9.70 -20.48 8.51
N ASN A 780 -8.89 -20.40 7.47
CA ASN A 780 -9.35 -20.70 6.12
C ASN A 780 -9.71 -22.19 6.06
N ARG A 781 -10.90 -22.48 5.53
CA ARG A 781 -11.48 -23.82 5.55
C ARG A 781 -11.90 -24.25 4.14
N PHE A 782 -11.74 -25.53 3.87
CA PHE A 782 -12.07 -26.17 2.60
C PHE A 782 -13.13 -27.23 2.81
N GLY A 783 -14.34 -26.98 2.30
CA GLY A 783 -15.43 -27.97 2.29
C GLY A 783 -15.33 -28.86 1.07
N VAL A 784 -14.99 -30.13 1.25
CA VAL A 784 -14.85 -31.13 0.19
C VAL A 784 -16.11 -31.95 0.10
N LEU A 785 -16.76 -31.94 -1.07
CA LEU A 785 -18.01 -32.65 -1.33
C LEU A 785 -17.91 -33.45 -2.64
N PRO A 786 -18.48 -34.67 -2.73
CA PRO A 786 -18.60 -35.37 -3.99
C PRO A 786 -19.32 -34.53 -5.06
N ARG A 787 -18.77 -34.50 -6.28
CA ARG A 787 -19.33 -33.70 -7.37
C ARG A 787 -20.68 -34.23 -7.88
N ARG A 788 -20.93 -35.54 -7.75
CA ARG A 788 -22.10 -36.23 -8.33
C ARG A 788 -22.82 -37.08 -7.28
N ASN A 789 -24.15 -37.02 -7.29
CA ASN A 789 -25.03 -37.62 -6.29
C ASN A 789 -24.60 -37.34 -4.82
N PRO A 790 -24.23 -36.09 -4.46
CA PRO A 790 -23.83 -35.79 -3.09
C PRO A 790 -25.01 -35.84 -2.11
N ASN A 791 -24.73 -36.29 -0.89
CA ASN A 791 -25.60 -36.10 0.26
C ASN A 791 -24.98 -35.11 1.25
N PRO A 792 -25.78 -34.42 2.09
CA PRO A 792 -25.25 -33.44 3.04
C PRO A 792 -24.20 -34.00 4.00
N GLU A 793 -24.33 -35.26 4.40
CA GLU A 793 -23.41 -35.97 5.27
C GLU A 793 -22.05 -36.30 4.63
N ASP A 794 -21.94 -36.20 3.31
CA ASP A 794 -20.70 -36.51 2.58
C ASP A 794 -19.66 -35.38 2.68
N VAL A 795 -20.06 -34.18 3.11
CA VAL A 795 -19.16 -33.04 3.22
C VAL A 795 -18.12 -33.25 4.32
N ARG A 796 -16.86 -33.01 3.98
CA ARG A 796 -15.76 -32.96 4.93
C ARG A 796 -15.12 -31.58 4.93
N TRP A 797 -14.90 -31.03 6.11
CA TRP A 797 -14.30 -29.72 6.31
C TRP A 797 -12.84 -29.86 6.72
N PHE A 798 -11.94 -29.22 5.98
CA PHE A 798 -10.51 -29.23 6.25
C PHE A 798 -10.00 -27.82 6.57
N ASP A 799 -9.21 -27.68 7.62
CA ASP A 799 -8.68 -26.39 8.08
C ASP A 799 -7.22 -26.23 7.65
N SER A 800 -6.88 -25.04 7.14
CA SER A 800 -5.50 -24.68 6.82
C SER A 800 -4.70 -24.43 8.10
N LEU A 801 -3.46 -24.93 8.17
CA LEU A 801 -2.53 -24.65 9.28
C LEU A 801 -2.11 -23.18 9.35
N LYS A 802 -2.19 -22.44 8.24
CA LYS A 802 -1.89 -21.01 8.18
C LYS A 802 -3.01 -20.26 7.46
N ASN A 803 -3.42 -19.14 8.04
CA ASN A 803 -4.31 -18.22 7.37
C ASN A 803 -3.58 -17.43 6.30
N HIS A 804 -4.18 -17.42 5.12
CA HIS A 804 -3.77 -16.59 4.00
C HIS A 804 -4.98 -15.77 3.57
N THR A 805 -4.74 -14.60 2.99
CA THR A 805 -5.78 -13.89 2.27
C THR A 805 -5.71 -14.29 0.81
N TRP A 806 -6.83 -14.78 0.33
CA TRP A 806 -6.97 -15.50 -0.92
C TRP A 806 -8.03 -14.79 -1.74
N GLY A 807 -7.74 -14.51 -3.01
CA GLY A 807 -8.75 -14.00 -3.93
C GLY A 807 -9.30 -15.08 -4.85
N HIS A 808 -8.44 -15.79 -5.62
CA HIS A 808 -8.93 -16.71 -6.66
C HIS A 808 -8.07 -17.96 -6.89
N PHE A 809 -8.70 -19.05 -7.31
CA PHE A 809 -8.03 -20.30 -7.68
C PHE A 809 -7.63 -20.31 -9.16
N SER A 810 -6.41 -20.75 -9.46
CA SER A 810 -5.99 -21.03 -10.83
C SER A 810 -6.68 -22.27 -11.39
N ASN A 811 -6.65 -23.39 -10.66
CA ASN A 811 -7.36 -24.64 -11.01
C ASN A 811 -7.28 -25.66 -9.85
N GLY A 812 -7.98 -26.80 -9.98
CA GLY A 812 -7.71 -28.00 -9.18
C GLY A 812 -7.96 -29.30 -9.91
N PHE A 813 -7.34 -30.38 -9.43
CA PHE A 813 -7.36 -31.70 -10.05
C PHE A 813 -7.09 -32.83 -9.05
N GLU A 814 -7.33 -34.07 -9.47
CA GLU A 814 -7.00 -35.26 -8.68
C GLU A 814 -5.68 -35.88 -9.15
N GLY A 815 -4.81 -36.23 -8.21
CA GLY A 815 -3.56 -36.94 -8.48
C GLY A 815 -3.74 -38.45 -8.54
N GLN A 816 -2.72 -39.14 -9.07
CA GLN A 816 -2.69 -40.61 -9.12
C GLN A 816 -2.67 -41.26 -7.73
N ASP A 817 -2.30 -40.49 -6.70
CA ASP A 817 -2.34 -40.89 -5.29
C ASP A 817 -3.74 -40.78 -4.67
N GLY A 818 -4.75 -40.34 -5.44
CA GLY A 818 -6.13 -40.18 -4.97
C GLY A 818 -6.35 -38.91 -4.12
N CYS A 819 -5.35 -38.04 -4.03
CA CYS A 819 -5.45 -36.74 -3.37
C CYS A 819 -5.94 -35.66 -4.35
N ILE A 820 -6.55 -34.62 -3.79
CA ILE A 820 -7.01 -33.42 -4.48
C ILE A 820 -5.90 -32.36 -4.39
N TYR A 821 -5.60 -31.71 -5.50
CA TYR A 821 -4.62 -30.62 -5.59
C TYR A 821 -5.31 -29.33 -6.02
N LEU A 822 -5.05 -28.23 -5.31
CA LEU A 822 -5.66 -26.92 -5.56
C LEU A 822 -4.55 -25.88 -5.68
N ASP A 823 -4.53 -25.11 -6.78
CA ASP A 823 -3.53 -24.08 -7.01
C ASP A 823 -4.15 -22.70 -6.90
N ALA A 824 -3.49 -21.80 -6.18
CA ALA A 824 -3.91 -20.41 -6.12
C ALA A 824 -2.85 -19.43 -5.66
N PHE A 825 -3.12 -18.19 -6.02
CA PHE A 825 -2.43 -17.05 -5.47
C PHE A 825 -2.92 -16.78 -4.05
N ILE A 826 -1.99 -16.89 -3.11
CA ILE A 826 -2.22 -16.64 -1.69
C ILE A 826 -1.27 -15.56 -1.21
N ALA A 827 -1.73 -14.74 -0.26
CA ALA A 827 -0.88 -13.76 0.41
C ALA A 827 -0.94 -13.93 1.92
N ASP A 828 0.16 -13.63 2.60
CA ASP A 828 0.22 -13.70 4.07
C ASP A 828 -0.45 -12.48 4.76
N THR A 829 -0.86 -11.47 3.98
CA THR A 829 -1.51 -10.25 4.47
C THR A 829 -2.69 -9.89 3.59
N ASP A 830 -3.78 -9.35 4.16
CA ASP A 830 -4.94 -8.89 3.37
C ASP A 830 -4.54 -7.93 2.25
N THR A 831 -4.67 -8.43 1.01
CA THR A 831 -4.41 -7.75 -0.26
C THR A 831 -5.67 -7.16 -0.89
N LEU A 832 -6.85 -7.64 -0.47
CA LEU A 832 -8.12 -7.12 -0.97
C LEU A 832 -8.45 -5.79 -0.27
N GLY A 833 -8.18 -5.69 1.03
CA GLY A 833 -8.23 -4.43 1.78
C GLY A 833 -9.61 -3.77 1.85
N VAL A 834 -10.67 -4.52 1.53
CA VAL A 834 -12.05 -4.00 1.48
C VAL A 834 -12.84 -4.28 2.76
N PHE A 835 -12.54 -5.35 3.49
CA PHE A 835 -13.27 -5.69 4.71
C PHE A 835 -12.46 -5.27 5.94
N PRO A 836 -13.01 -4.41 6.82
CA PRO A 836 -12.30 -3.99 8.02
C PRO A 836 -12.08 -5.18 8.96
N ASN A 837 -11.01 -5.16 9.72
CA ASN A 837 -10.72 -6.20 10.69
C ASN A 837 -11.74 -6.16 11.84
N MET A 838 -12.11 -7.33 12.35
CA MET A 838 -12.93 -7.46 13.55
C MET A 838 -12.21 -6.95 14.80
N HIS A 839 -10.89 -7.08 14.78
CA HIS A 839 -9.99 -6.70 15.84
C HIS A 839 -8.99 -5.65 15.35
N PRO A 840 -9.44 -4.43 15.00
CA PRO A 840 -8.56 -3.37 14.51
C PRO A 840 -7.50 -2.96 15.54
N GLU A 841 -7.74 -3.21 16.83
CA GLU A 841 -6.75 -3.08 17.90
C GLU A 841 -5.54 -4.01 17.73
N LEU A 842 -5.71 -5.11 16.97
CA LEU A 842 -4.66 -6.07 16.62
C LEU A 842 -4.02 -5.79 15.25
N ASP A 843 -4.58 -4.87 14.47
CA ASP A 843 -3.96 -4.29 13.26
C ASP A 843 -3.00 -3.17 13.67
N ILE A 844 -1.97 -3.56 14.41
CA ILE A 844 -0.91 -2.65 14.84
C ILE A 844 0.07 -2.46 13.65
N GLY A 845 -0.28 -1.48 12.83
CA GLY A 845 0.43 -0.91 11.68
C GLY A 845 1.80 -1.47 11.31
N ASN A 846 1.83 -2.29 10.26
CA ASN A 846 2.94 -2.30 9.32
C ASN A 846 2.51 -1.45 8.09
N PRO A 847 2.96 -0.20 7.94
CA PRO A 847 2.61 0.63 6.79
C PRO A 847 3.24 0.10 5.48
N GLU A 848 4.24 -0.78 5.58
CA GLU A 848 4.74 -1.58 4.47
C GLU A 848 4.33 -3.04 4.69
N LYS A 849 3.05 -3.37 4.43
CA LYS A 849 2.71 -4.75 4.11
C LYS A 849 3.57 -5.14 2.91
N ARG A 850 4.76 -5.74 3.15
CA ARG A 850 5.46 -6.47 2.11
C ARG A 850 4.49 -7.55 1.70
N LEU A 851 3.86 -7.32 0.57
CA LEU A 851 2.99 -8.24 -0.11
C LEU A 851 3.79 -9.52 -0.37
N ASN A 852 3.69 -10.46 0.57
CA ASN A 852 4.29 -11.78 0.46
C ASN A 852 3.25 -12.72 -0.16
N GLY A 853 3.00 -12.50 -1.45
CA GLY A 853 2.13 -13.33 -2.26
C GLY A 853 2.92 -14.44 -2.97
N LYS A 854 2.26 -15.55 -3.22
CA LYS A 854 2.84 -16.73 -3.87
C LYS A 854 1.75 -17.50 -4.61
N LEU A 855 2.09 -18.16 -5.70
CA LEU A 855 1.26 -19.24 -6.25
C LEU A 855 1.61 -20.50 -5.45
N ALA A 856 0.63 -21.11 -4.80
CA ALA A 856 0.82 -22.28 -3.96
C ALA A 856 -0.17 -23.40 -4.28
N ARG A 857 0.28 -24.64 -4.08
CA ARG A 857 -0.46 -25.88 -4.30
C ARG A 857 -0.82 -26.52 -2.96
N PHE A 858 -2.11 -26.56 -2.66
CA PHE A 858 -2.67 -27.30 -1.53
C PHE A 858 -2.87 -28.76 -1.93
N LYS A 859 -2.70 -29.65 -0.95
CA LYS A 859 -2.98 -31.08 -1.08
C LYS A 859 -4.03 -31.47 -0.04
N ILE A 860 -5.12 -32.09 -0.49
CA ILE A 860 -6.18 -32.60 0.38
C ILE A 860 -6.35 -34.09 0.10
N ASP A 861 -6.15 -34.94 1.11
CA ASP A 861 -6.57 -36.33 1.05
C ASP A 861 -8.00 -36.45 1.59
N PRO A 862 -9.01 -36.71 0.73
CA PRO A 862 -10.41 -36.80 1.16
C PRO A 862 -10.67 -37.99 2.09
N LYS A 863 -9.71 -38.90 2.27
CA LYS A 863 -9.76 -40.07 3.15
C LYS A 863 -8.84 -39.97 4.37
N ALA A 864 -8.16 -38.84 4.57
CA ALA A 864 -7.27 -38.63 5.72
C ALA A 864 -8.02 -38.81 7.04
N GLY A 865 -7.31 -39.31 8.07
CA GLY A 865 -7.84 -39.41 9.44
C GLY A 865 -7.87 -38.09 10.21
N SER A 866 -7.16 -37.07 9.73
CA SER A 866 -7.18 -35.69 10.25
C SER A 866 -7.87 -34.77 9.24
N ASN A 867 -8.47 -33.70 9.76
CA ASN A 867 -9.06 -32.62 8.96
C ASN A 867 -8.13 -31.38 8.90
N GLU A 868 -6.91 -31.46 9.42
CA GLU A 868 -5.91 -30.39 9.27
C GLU A 868 -5.10 -30.60 7.98
N LEU A 869 -4.95 -29.55 7.17
CA LEU A 869 -4.17 -29.57 5.94
C LEU A 869 -2.69 -29.33 6.21
N GLU A 870 -1.82 -30.03 5.48
CA GLU A 870 -0.40 -29.67 5.44
C GLU A 870 -0.18 -28.28 4.82
N LEU A 871 0.98 -27.66 5.10
CA LEU A 871 1.33 -26.40 4.45
C LEU A 871 1.42 -26.59 2.93
N PRO A 872 0.90 -25.65 2.11
CA PRO A 872 0.90 -25.79 0.67
C PRO A 872 2.33 -25.67 0.10
N VAL A 873 2.56 -26.34 -1.02
CA VAL A 873 3.84 -26.28 -1.76
C VAL A 873 3.87 -25.02 -2.60
N VAL A 874 4.94 -24.23 -2.51
CA VAL A 874 5.08 -23.02 -3.34
C VAL A 874 5.46 -23.40 -4.76
N LEU A 875 4.65 -22.97 -5.74
CA LEU A 875 4.91 -23.11 -7.17
C LEU A 875 5.60 -21.87 -7.76
N SER A 876 5.33 -20.69 -7.20
CA SER A 876 5.99 -19.43 -7.56
C SER A 876 6.01 -18.46 -6.38
N GLU A 877 7.14 -17.76 -6.20
CA GLU A 877 7.32 -16.73 -5.17
C GLU A 877 6.84 -15.34 -5.64
N VAL A 878 6.19 -15.26 -6.81
CA VAL A 878 5.65 -14.00 -7.33
C VAL A 878 4.30 -13.72 -6.68
N ALA A 879 4.18 -12.52 -6.12
CA ALA A 879 2.97 -12.07 -5.47
C ALA A 879 1.89 -11.69 -6.48
N GLY A 880 1.10 -12.67 -6.86
CA GLY A 880 0.00 -12.53 -7.81
C GLY A 880 -1.39 -12.58 -7.18
N GLU A 881 -2.39 -12.44 -8.04
CA GLU A 881 -3.82 -12.68 -7.85
C GLU A 881 -4.47 -12.90 -9.24
N MET A 882 -5.79 -12.95 -9.31
CA MET A 882 -6.58 -13.16 -10.51
C MET A 882 -6.15 -14.44 -11.21
N GLY A 883 -6.07 -15.53 -10.43
CA GLY A 883 -5.59 -16.82 -10.88
C GLY A 883 -6.44 -17.39 -12.01
N ARG A 884 -5.78 -17.75 -13.12
CA ARG A 884 -6.39 -18.34 -14.31
C ARG A 884 -5.57 -19.52 -14.82
N CYS A 885 -6.20 -20.37 -15.61
CA CYS A 885 -5.53 -21.38 -16.41
C CYS A 885 -6.09 -21.37 -17.84
N ASP A 886 -5.67 -22.32 -18.66
CA ASP A 886 -6.41 -22.67 -19.86
C ASP A 886 -7.75 -23.31 -19.45
N ASP A 887 -8.88 -22.63 -19.67
CA ASP A 887 -10.20 -23.06 -19.20
C ASP A 887 -10.59 -24.47 -19.72
N ARG A 888 -9.98 -24.93 -20.81
CA ARG A 888 -10.17 -26.31 -21.32
C ARG A 888 -9.69 -27.36 -20.31
N PHE A 889 -8.81 -27.01 -19.38
CA PHE A 889 -8.19 -27.89 -18.40
C PHE A 889 -8.77 -27.75 -16.99
N ILE A 890 -9.82 -26.94 -16.80
CA ILE A 890 -10.56 -26.92 -15.53
C ILE A 890 -10.97 -28.34 -15.16
N THR A 891 -10.80 -28.71 -13.88
CA THR A 891 -10.99 -30.05 -13.28
C THR A 891 -9.87 -31.07 -13.51
N ARG A 892 -8.85 -30.75 -14.31
CA ARG A 892 -7.83 -31.70 -14.77
C ARG A 892 -6.41 -31.21 -14.52
N PRO A 893 -5.41 -32.12 -14.49
CA PRO A 893 -4.01 -31.73 -14.39
C PRO A 893 -3.62 -30.77 -15.52
N TYR A 894 -2.85 -29.76 -15.18
CA TYR A 894 -2.47 -28.66 -16.06
C TYR A 894 -1.06 -28.15 -15.66
N ASN A 895 -0.43 -27.41 -16.55
CA ASN A 895 0.93 -26.90 -16.42
C ASN A 895 1.04 -25.37 -16.54
N ASN A 896 0.00 -24.67 -17.00
CA ASN A 896 0.04 -23.22 -17.23
C ASN A 896 -0.92 -22.48 -16.32
N ALA A 897 -0.39 -21.74 -15.35
CA ALA A 897 -1.14 -20.80 -14.53
C ALA A 897 -0.83 -19.36 -14.97
N PHE A 898 -1.85 -18.51 -15.02
CA PHE A 898 -1.74 -17.09 -15.35
C PHE A 898 -2.31 -16.25 -14.19
N GLY A 899 -1.87 -15.00 -14.08
CA GLY A 899 -2.39 -14.08 -13.08
C GLY A 899 -1.90 -12.64 -13.26
N ALA A 900 -2.27 -11.77 -12.34
CA ALA A 900 -1.82 -10.38 -12.28
C ALA A 900 -0.98 -10.14 -11.02
N ARG A 901 0.15 -9.45 -11.15
CA ARG A 901 1.04 -9.14 -10.03
C ARG A 901 0.47 -7.99 -9.20
N HIS A 902 0.36 -8.21 -7.91
CA HIS A 902 -0.03 -7.18 -6.95
C HIS A 902 1.09 -6.14 -6.77
N SER A 903 0.70 -4.87 -6.64
CA SER A 903 1.57 -3.73 -6.30
C SER A 903 0.84 -2.78 -5.34
N PRO A 904 1.54 -1.82 -4.71
CA PRO A 904 0.91 -0.81 -3.86
C PRO A 904 -0.14 0.06 -4.57
N ARG A 905 -0.16 0.11 -5.91
CA ARG A 905 -1.07 0.93 -6.72
C ARG A 905 -2.14 0.11 -7.46
N GLY A 906 -2.33 -1.16 -7.13
CA GLY A 906 -3.18 -2.11 -7.87
C GLY A 906 -2.33 -3.17 -8.58
N PHE A 907 -2.80 -3.72 -9.70
CA PHE A 907 -2.00 -4.68 -10.47
C PHE A 907 -1.12 -3.97 -11.50
N ASP A 908 0.15 -4.37 -11.58
CA ASP A 908 1.16 -3.70 -12.41
C ASP A 908 1.88 -4.62 -13.41
N ALA A 909 1.63 -5.93 -13.40
CA ALA A 909 2.26 -6.87 -14.34
C ALA A 909 1.40 -8.12 -14.55
N VAL A 910 1.64 -8.84 -15.66
CA VAL A 910 1.02 -10.15 -15.93
C VAL A 910 2.02 -11.26 -15.60
N ILE A 911 1.52 -12.34 -14.98
CA ILE A 911 2.28 -13.50 -14.54
C ILE A 911 1.90 -14.70 -15.40
N HIS A 912 2.89 -15.49 -15.84
CA HIS A 912 2.71 -16.84 -16.38
C HIS A 912 3.65 -17.79 -15.64
N VAL A 913 3.09 -18.81 -14.99
CA VAL A 913 3.84 -19.88 -14.34
C VAL A 913 3.71 -21.15 -15.18
N ASP A 914 4.83 -21.58 -15.75
CA ASP A 914 4.99 -22.91 -16.33
C ASP A 914 5.39 -23.87 -15.19
N ILE A 915 4.41 -24.60 -14.69
CA ILE A 915 4.53 -25.49 -13.53
C ILE A 915 5.43 -26.68 -13.84
N ALA A 916 5.39 -27.21 -15.07
CA ALA A 916 6.22 -28.34 -15.48
C ALA A 916 7.69 -27.94 -15.60
N ALA A 917 7.96 -26.75 -16.16
CA ALA A 917 9.31 -26.22 -16.28
C ALA A 917 9.85 -25.63 -14.96
N GLY A 918 8.96 -25.29 -14.00
CA GLY A 918 9.32 -24.58 -12.78
C GLY A 918 9.76 -23.13 -13.06
N VAL A 919 9.19 -22.50 -14.08
CA VAL A 919 9.56 -21.16 -14.55
C VAL A 919 8.39 -20.20 -14.37
N THR A 920 8.67 -19.02 -13.82
CA THR A 920 7.71 -17.90 -13.80
C THR A 920 8.20 -16.79 -14.73
N ASN A 921 7.36 -16.44 -15.69
CA ASN A 921 7.53 -15.33 -16.60
C ASN A 921 6.68 -14.14 -16.12
N ILE A 922 7.21 -12.92 -16.26
CA ILE A 922 6.51 -11.69 -15.88
C ILE A 922 6.61 -10.70 -17.03
N TRP A 923 5.48 -10.12 -17.43
CA TRP A 923 5.44 -9.00 -18.36
C TRP A 923 4.99 -7.72 -17.65
N GLU A 924 5.82 -6.68 -17.71
CA GLU A 924 5.54 -5.36 -17.17
C GLU A 924 5.20 -4.39 -18.32
N PRO A 925 4.05 -3.69 -18.28
CA PRO A 925 3.61 -2.81 -19.35
C PRO A 925 4.34 -1.46 -19.39
N GLY A 926 5.05 -1.09 -18.32
CA GLY A 926 5.73 0.20 -18.15
C GLY A 926 5.17 1.03 -16.99
N GLU A 927 5.89 2.10 -16.64
CA GLU A 927 5.53 2.96 -15.50
C GLU A 927 4.19 3.67 -15.72
N GLY A 928 3.32 3.67 -14.69
CA GLY A 928 2.03 4.35 -14.73
C GLY A 928 0.92 3.64 -15.50
N ILE A 929 1.15 2.40 -15.94
CA ILE A 929 0.17 1.56 -16.61
C ILE A 929 -0.27 0.41 -15.68
N ALA A 930 -1.56 0.39 -15.34
CA ALA A 930 -2.15 -0.70 -14.57
C ALA A 930 -2.62 -1.83 -15.50
N VAL A 931 -2.62 -3.07 -15.00
CA VAL A 931 -3.17 -4.25 -15.71
C VAL A 931 -4.44 -4.75 -15.01
N GLY A 932 -5.35 -5.40 -15.74
CA GLY A 932 -6.47 -6.15 -15.19
C GLY A 932 -6.22 -7.66 -15.21
N GLU A 933 -7.23 -8.44 -14.82
CA GLU A 933 -7.23 -9.91 -14.94
C GLU A 933 -6.88 -10.36 -16.39
N PRO A 934 -5.90 -11.27 -16.57
CA PRO A 934 -5.61 -11.84 -17.88
C PRO A 934 -6.64 -12.92 -18.24
N CYS A 935 -7.10 -12.93 -19.50
CA CYS A 935 -7.98 -13.99 -20.01
C CYS A 935 -7.26 -14.80 -21.10
N PHE A 936 -7.15 -16.12 -20.91
CA PHE A 936 -6.53 -17.01 -21.88
C PHE A 936 -7.49 -17.35 -23.03
N VAL A 937 -6.97 -17.33 -24.26
CA VAL A 937 -7.68 -17.74 -25.47
C VAL A 937 -6.81 -18.72 -26.25
N PRO A 938 -7.26 -19.96 -26.53
CA PRO A 938 -6.47 -20.91 -27.28
C PRO A 938 -6.28 -20.44 -28.73
N ARG A 939 -5.10 -20.68 -29.31
CA ARG A 939 -4.80 -20.26 -30.70
C ARG A 939 -5.75 -20.93 -31.70
N GLN A 940 -6.04 -22.20 -31.47
CA GLN A 940 -7.06 -23.00 -32.13
C GLN A 940 -7.65 -23.97 -31.10
N LYS A 941 -8.85 -24.48 -31.38
CA LYS A 941 -9.60 -25.36 -30.45
C LYS A 941 -8.78 -26.55 -29.93
N ASP A 942 -7.96 -27.14 -30.78
CA ASP A 942 -7.13 -28.33 -30.53
C ASP A 942 -5.65 -28.00 -30.27
N SER A 943 -5.29 -26.72 -30.12
CA SER A 943 -3.93 -26.32 -29.75
C SER A 943 -3.53 -26.92 -28.40
N PRO A 944 -2.24 -27.23 -28.18
CA PRO A 944 -1.76 -27.68 -26.88
C PRO A 944 -2.16 -26.75 -25.74
N GLU A 945 -2.14 -27.26 -24.50
CA GLU A 945 -2.35 -26.45 -23.30
C GLU A 945 -1.45 -25.19 -23.32
N GLY A 946 -2.02 -24.02 -23.02
CA GLY A 946 -1.27 -22.77 -22.93
C GLY A 946 -0.81 -22.20 -24.29
N ASP A 947 -1.10 -22.85 -25.42
CA ASP A 947 -0.82 -22.31 -26.76
C ASP A 947 -1.95 -21.40 -27.23
N GLY A 948 -1.71 -20.10 -27.18
CA GLY A 948 -2.74 -19.11 -27.42
C GLY A 948 -2.29 -17.71 -27.09
N TYR A 949 -3.27 -16.90 -26.70
CA TYR A 949 -3.09 -15.49 -26.39
C TYR A 949 -3.63 -15.17 -25.00
N LEU A 950 -3.05 -14.16 -24.33
CA LEU A 950 -3.65 -13.53 -23.16
C LEU A 950 -4.22 -12.17 -23.57
N LEU A 951 -5.50 -11.95 -23.24
CA LEU A 951 -6.18 -10.67 -23.40
C LEU A 951 -6.16 -9.93 -22.06
N VAL A 952 -5.59 -8.73 -22.03
CA VAL A 952 -5.35 -7.98 -20.78
C VAL A 952 -5.79 -6.53 -20.96
N CYS A 953 -6.78 -6.08 -20.20
CA CYS A 953 -7.15 -4.67 -20.18
C CYS A 953 -6.08 -3.89 -19.42
N THR A 954 -5.42 -2.95 -20.10
CA THR A 954 -4.40 -2.08 -19.51
C THR A 954 -4.89 -0.64 -19.47
N ARG A 955 -4.45 0.14 -18.48
CA ARG A 955 -4.96 1.50 -18.24
C ARG A 955 -3.80 2.43 -17.99
N ASP A 956 -3.69 3.49 -18.80
CA ASP A 956 -2.61 4.47 -18.77
C ASP A 956 -3.08 5.71 -17.98
N ALA A 957 -2.51 5.91 -16.79
CA ALA A 957 -2.88 7.02 -15.91
C ALA A 957 -2.56 8.39 -16.52
N ALA A 958 -1.42 8.51 -17.20
CA ALA A 958 -0.94 9.78 -17.75
C ALA A 958 -1.83 10.25 -18.91
N LYS A 959 -2.25 9.31 -19.78
CA LYS A 959 -3.14 9.63 -20.91
C LYS A 959 -4.62 9.62 -20.55
N ARG A 960 -4.98 9.03 -19.40
CA ARG A 960 -6.37 8.74 -19.01
C ARG A 960 -7.11 7.94 -20.09
N GLN A 961 -6.47 6.87 -20.54
CA GLN A 961 -6.96 5.99 -21.61
C GLN A 961 -6.85 4.53 -21.19
N ALA A 962 -7.82 3.72 -21.63
CA ALA A 962 -7.75 2.26 -21.52
C ALA A 962 -7.30 1.64 -22.86
N GLN A 963 -6.72 0.46 -22.75
CA GLN A 963 -6.23 -0.34 -23.88
C GLN A 963 -6.54 -1.82 -23.62
N LEU A 964 -6.48 -2.62 -24.69
CA LEU A 964 -6.46 -4.07 -24.62
C LEU A 964 -5.13 -4.55 -25.19
N SER A 965 -4.27 -5.07 -24.32
CA SER A 965 -2.98 -5.66 -24.68
C SER A 965 -3.17 -7.15 -24.95
N ILE A 966 -2.65 -7.62 -26.10
CA ILE A 966 -2.71 -9.02 -26.53
C ILE A 966 -1.30 -9.59 -26.47
N LEU A 967 -1.08 -10.56 -25.60
CA LEU A 967 0.22 -11.22 -25.42
C LEU A 967 0.19 -12.61 -26.05
N ASP A 968 1.32 -13.09 -26.56
CA ASP A 968 1.47 -14.53 -26.86
C ASP A 968 1.66 -15.28 -25.53
N ALA A 969 0.75 -16.20 -25.22
CA ALA A 969 0.71 -16.87 -23.92
C ALA A 969 1.95 -17.72 -23.64
N LYS A 970 2.66 -18.21 -24.67
CA LYS A 970 3.91 -18.97 -24.51
C LYS A 970 5.13 -18.08 -24.34
N ASN A 971 5.02 -16.78 -24.62
CA ASN A 971 6.15 -15.86 -24.56
C ASN A 971 5.72 -14.45 -24.16
N ILE A 972 5.10 -14.32 -22.99
CA ILE A 972 4.60 -13.02 -22.51
C ILE A 972 5.70 -11.96 -22.35
N ILE A 973 6.95 -12.38 -22.10
CA ILE A 973 8.09 -11.48 -21.90
C ILE A 973 8.50 -10.73 -23.18
N ALA A 974 8.07 -11.19 -24.35
CA ALA A 974 8.26 -10.45 -25.60
C ALA A 974 7.37 -9.19 -25.68
N GLY A 975 6.41 -9.06 -24.78
CA GLY A 975 5.42 -8.00 -24.78
C GLY A 975 4.26 -8.25 -25.74
N PRO A 976 3.38 -7.25 -25.92
CA PRO A 976 2.18 -7.42 -26.71
C PRO A 976 2.48 -7.55 -28.19
N VAL A 977 1.87 -8.56 -28.82
CA VAL A 977 1.84 -8.71 -30.29
C VAL A 977 0.89 -7.69 -30.92
N CYS A 978 -0.08 -7.21 -30.15
CA CYS A 978 -1.07 -6.23 -30.57
C CYS A 978 -1.57 -5.40 -29.36
N ILE A 979 -1.83 -4.11 -29.59
CA ILE A 979 -2.46 -3.21 -28.62
C ILE A 979 -3.67 -2.53 -29.28
N VAL A 980 -4.84 -2.62 -28.65
CA VAL A 980 -6.05 -1.92 -29.07
C VAL A 980 -6.29 -0.73 -28.14
N GLU A 981 -6.36 0.49 -28.65
CA GLU A 981 -6.50 1.72 -27.85
C GLU A 981 -7.94 2.24 -27.83
N LEU A 982 -8.40 2.68 -26.66
CA LEU A 982 -9.65 3.42 -26.48
C LEU A 982 -9.39 4.90 -26.21
N PRO A 983 -10.27 5.81 -26.67
CA PRO A 983 -10.08 7.25 -26.50
C PRO A 983 -10.45 7.76 -25.09
N PHE A 984 -10.85 6.87 -24.18
CA PHE A 984 -11.29 7.19 -22.83
C PHE A 984 -10.77 6.19 -21.81
N GLN A 985 -10.81 6.60 -20.55
CA GLN A 985 -10.50 5.78 -19.38
C GLN A 985 -11.63 4.77 -19.12
N LEU A 986 -11.26 3.60 -18.60
CA LEU A 986 -12.18 2.60 -18.06
C LEU A 986 -11.91 2.42 -16.56
N CYS A 987 -12.95 2.09 -15.80
CA CYS A 987 -12.81 1.69 -14.42
C CYS A 987 -12.08 0.34 -14.31
N GLU A 988 -11.46 0.12 -13.15
CA GLU A 988 -10.94 -1.20 -12.81
C GLU A 988 -12.08 -2.21 -12.84
N GLY A 989 -11.76 -3.47 -13.03
CA GLY A 989 -12.66 -4.42 -12.43
C GLY A 989 -12.23 -5.83 -12.62
N VAL A 990 -13.24 -6.69 -12.52
CA VAL A 990 -13.08 -7.88 -11.71
C VAL A 990 -12.82 -9.04 -12.64
N HIS A 991 -13.84 -9.84 -12.98
CA HIS A 991 -13.65 -10.99 -13.83
C HIS A 991 -14.20 -10.81 -15.24
N GLY A 992 -13.57 -11.54 -16.16
CA GLY A 992 -13.98 -11.67 -17.55
C GLY A 992 -13.74 -13.05 -18.13
N ASN A 993 -14.40 -13.29 -19.26
CA ASN A 993 -14.26 -14.52 -20.04
C ASN A 993 -14.25 -14.23 -21.53
N TRP A 994 -13.55 -15.10 -22.24
CA TRP A 994 -13.62 -15.20 -23.68
C TRP A 994 -14.82 -16.06 -24.10
N VAL A 995 -15.58 -15.58 -25.07
CA VAL A 995 -16.67 -16.33 -25.70
C VAL A 995 -16.40 -16.41 -27.20
N GLU A 996 -16.13 -17.62 -27.66
CA GLU A 996 -16.00 -17.94 -29.09
C GLU A 996 -17.28 -17.59 -29.84
N THR A 997 -17.14 -17.07 -31.07
CA THR A 997 -18.30 -16.72 -31.91
C THR A 997 -19.26 -17.90 -32.09
N GLN A 998 -18.72 -19.12 -32.23
CA GLN A 998 -19.53 -20.34 -32.40
C GLN A 998 -20.40 -20.70 -31.19
N ASN A 999 -20.13 -20.12 -30.02
CA ASN A 999 -20.89 -20.36 -28.80
C ASN A 999 -22.06 -19.36 -28.63
N LEU A 1000 -22.18 -18.36 -29.52
CA LEU A 1000 -23.31 -17.44 -29.56
C LEU A 1000 -24.45 -18.06 -30.39
N ILE A 1001 -25.70 -17.96 -29.91
CA ILE A 1001 -26.89 -18.48 -30.65
C ILE A 1001 -27.05 -17.77 -32.00
N SER A 1002 -26.76 -16.48 -32.03
CA SER A 1002 -26.72 -15.67 -33.24
C SER A 1002 -25.70 -14.57 -33.04
N ARG A 1003 -24.92 -14.23 -34.06
CA ARG A 1003 -23.97 -13.12 -34.02
C ARG A 1003 -24.68 -11.84 -34.48
N LYS A 1004 -25.12 -10.95 -33.58
CA LYS A 1004 -25.62 -9.60 -33.95
C LYS A 1004 -24.49 -8.56 -33.83
N PRO A 1005 -24.58 -7.41 -34.51
CA PRO A 1005 -23.54 -6.39 -34.39
C PRO A 1005 -23.36 -5.90 -32.96
N LEU A 1006 -22.11 -5.81 -32.50
CA LEU A 1006 -21.82 -5.29 -31.16
C LEU A 1006 -22.14 -3.80 -31.10
N ILE A 1007 -21.97 -3.05 -32.18
CA ILE A 1007 -22.18 -1.59 -32.26
C ILE A 1007 -23.28 -1.24 -33.27
N ASP A 1008 -23.75 0.00 -33.28
CA ASP A 1008 -24.75 0.45 -34.24
C ASP A 1008 -24.18 0.61 -35.67
N TYR A 1009 -24.61 -0.27 -36.58
CA TYR A 1009 -24.36 -0.15 -38.02
C TYR A 1009 -25.61 0.28 -38.80
N SER A 1010 -26.53 1.02 -38.17
CA SER A 1010 -27.72 1.56 -38.85
C SER A 1010 -27.34 2.27 -40.15
N GLY A 1011 -28.10 2.01 -41.21
CA GLY A 1011 -27.82 2.47 -42.57
C GLY A 1011 -27.01 1.52 -43.43
N VAL A 1012 -26.28 0.54 -42.87
CA VAL A 1012 -25.58 -0.46 -43.68
C VAL A 1012 -26.56 -1.55 -44.14
N THR A 1013 -26.89 -1.55 -45.43
CA THR A 1013 -27.75 -2.57 -46.05
C THR A 1013 -26.94 -3.78 -46.51
N LYS A 1014 -27.60 -4.92 -46.75
CA LYS A 1014 -26.95 -6.10 -47.38
C LYS A 1014 -26.24 -5.74 -48.69
N ALA A 1015 -26.79 -4.83 -49.49
CA ALA A 1015 -26.19 -4.39 -50.75
C ALA A 1015 -24.92 -3.55 -50.53
N ILE A 1016 -24.94 -2.63 -49.56
CA ILE A 1016 -23.76 -1.83 -49.17
C ILE A 1016 -22.68 -2.77 -48.60
N GLN A 1017 -23.07 -3.71 -47.76
CA GLN A 1017 -22.16 -4.72 -47.21
C GLN A 1017 -21.55 -5.61 -48.29
N GLN A 1018 -22.32 -6.08 -49.27
CA GLN A 1018 -21.79 -6.86 -50.40
C GLN A 1018 -20.81 -6.04 -51.25
N LYS A 1019 -21.05 -4.73 -51.39
CA LYS A 1019 -20.24 -3.84 -52.23
C LYS A 1019 -18.93 -3.41 -51.57
N PHE A 1020 -18.96 -3.10 -50.27
CA PHE A 1020 -17.84 -2.48 -49.55
C PHE A 1020 -17.26 -3.36 -48.43
N GLY A 1021 -17.91 -4.48 -48.09
CA GLY A 1021 -17.43 -5.41 -47.09
C GLY A 1021 -16.11 -6.04 -47.51
N THR A 1022 -15.14 -6.01 -46.62
CA THR A 1022 -13.76 -6.48 -46.84
C THR A 1022 -13.57 -7.96 -46.51
N GLY A 1023 -14.66 -8.70 -46.21
CA GLY A 1023 -14.60 -10.03 -45.61
C GLY A 1023 -14.42 -10.04 -44.08
N ALA A 1024 -14.28 -8.85 -43.45
CA ALA A 1024 -14.43 -8.65 -42.00
C ALA A 1024 -15.77 -7.95 -41.71
N PRO A 1025 -16.51 -8.33 -40.65
CA PRO A 1025 -16.41 -9.58 -39.89
C PRO A 1025 -17.05 -10.76 -40.65
N LYS A 1026 -16.59 -12.01 -40.41
CA LYS A 1026 -17.31 -13.21 -40.88
C LYS A 1026 -18.71 -13.16 -40.27
N PHE A 1027 -19.70 -13.10 -41.16
CA PHE A 1027 -20.95 -12.36 -41.02
C PHE A 1027 -21.67 -12.48 -39.67
N TYR A 1028 -22.13 -11.34 -39.15
CA TYR A 1028 -23.24 -11.28 -38.22
C TYR A 1028 -24.49 -11.90 -38.88
N ASP A 1029 -25.18 -12.83 -38.20
CA ASP A 1029 -26.35 -13.54 -38.73
C ASP A 1029 -27.51 -12.58 -39.05
N ASN A 1030 -27.57 -11.42 -38.37
CA ASN A 1030 -28.61 -10.40 -38.52
C ASN A 1030 -28.02 -8.98 -38.56
N PHE A 1031 -27.37 -8.62 -39.67
CA PHE A 1031 -26.71 -7.30 -39.86
C PHE A 1031 -27.66 -6.13 -40.19
N ILE A 1032 -28.98 -6.32 -40.15
CA ILE A 1032 -29.94 -5.29 -40.62
C ILE A 1032 -30.16 -4.27 -39.49
N GLY A 1033 -29.34 -3.22 -39.45
CA GLY A 1033 -29.61 -2.02 -38.64
C GLY A 1033 -30.85 -1.26 -39.13
N LYS A 1034 -31.27 -0.22 -38.39
CA LYS A 1034 -32.40 0.61 -38.84
C LYS A 1034 -32.04 1.26 -40.19
N PRO A 1035 -32.96 1.31 -41.17
CA PRO A 1035 -32.68 1.95 -42.45
C PRO A 1035 -32.42 3.44 -42.24
N VAL A 1036 -31.37 3.95 -42.89
CA VAL A 1036 -31.02 5.38 -42.95
C VAL A 1036 -31.12 5.83 -44.41
N ILE A 1037 -31.68 7.01 -44.65
CA ILE A 1037 -31.74 7.60 -45.99
C ILE A 1037 -30.34 8.11 -46.34
N LEU A 1038 -29.60 7.38 -47.18
CA LEU A 1038 -28.23 7.73 -47.58
C LEU A 1038 -28.17 8.47 -48.91
N THR A 1039 -29.24 8.35 -49.72
CA THR A 1039 -29.34 9.03 -51.01
C THR A 1039 -30.66 9.77 -51.15
N ARG A 1040 -30.65 10.81 -51.98
CA ARG A 1040 -31.85 11.58 -52.34
C ARG A 1040 -32.92 10.71 -53.03
N ALA A 1041 -32.53 9.57 -53.61
CA ALA A 1041 -33.43 8.61 -54.24
C ALA A 1041 -34.13 7.68 -53.23
N GLU A 1042 -33.53 7.47 -52.05
CA GLU A 1042 -34.10 6.68 -50.94
C GLU A 1042 -35.02 7.51 -50.03
N ALA A 1043 -35.02 8.84 -50.21
CA ALA A 1043 -35.93 9.72 -49.50
C ALA A 1043 -37.36 9.48 -50.00
N VAL A 1044 -38.17 8.73 -49.24
CA VAL A 1044 -39.62 8.72 -49.44
C VAL A 1044 -40.11 10.16 -49.20
N PRO A 1045 -40.79 10.81 -50.15
CA PRO A 1045 -41.36 12.12 -49.89
C PRO A 1045 -42.47 11.96 -48.86
N ASN A 1046 -42.18 12.23 -47.59
CA ASN A 1046 -43.18 12.24 -46.54
C ASN A 1046 -44.00 13.54 -46.65
N PRO A 1047 -45.30 13.50 -47.01
CA PRO A 1047 -46.11 14.70 -47.21
C PRO A 1047 -46.60 15.37 -45.92
N ARG A 1048 -46.10 14.98 -44.74
CA ARG A 1048 -46.66 15.40 -43.44
C ARG A 1048 -45.67 16.05 -42.46
N LEU A 1049 -44.65 16.73 -42.96
CA LEU A 1049 -43.84 17.64 -42.15
C LEU A 1049 -43.69 19.00 -42.86
N ILE A 1050 -44.82 19.70 -42.98
CA ILE A 1050 -44.92 21.17 -42.87
C ILE A 1050 -45.70 21.42 -41.57
#